data_AF-A0A8X8ID44-F1
#
_entry.id   AF-A0A8X8ID44-F1
#
_cell.length_a   1.000
_cell.length_b   1.000
_cell.length_c   1.000
_cell.angle_alpha   90.00
_cell.angle_beta   90.00
_cell.angle_gamma   90.00
#
_symmetry.space_group_name_H-M   'P 1'
#
loop_
_entity.id
_entity.type
_entity.pdbx_description
1 polymer ?
#
loop_
_entity_poly.entity_id
_entity_poly.type
_entity_poly.pdbx_seq_one_letter_code
_entity_poly.pdbx_strand_id
1 'polypeptide(L)'
;MKTTIYIQSALLATALLAVNIVFAQNNKGDEDKDMFNNAKARDQQAIDKAVKGWWAQSMKTHDQRIDWWHKAKFGMFIHWGVYSQAGGEWKGQKVSGYAEHLMRKEKISRAEYLELAHHFNPVLFNADTWVRNAREAGMNYLIITSKHHDGFAMYDSKVSDFNIMQQTPFKRDPMKELSAACKKYGVKFGFYYSHAFDWEHPDAPGNDWEYKNPGGDLNLYGGTNWFDVHPELLPKAVKYVNEKAIPQIKELLRNYHPDILWFDTPHKLPLSENIRILEAIRETDPNVVVNGRLARSGDMNFGDYKNTADRPAEFYPVTGDWEAIPTTNESYGYSKYDDSHKPAAFFIQLLAKAVSRGGNLLMNIGPRGDGEMDVKDVTILKGIGEWVAKNKASIYDVGPSSLPLQSWGVTTQKNNLVYLHVFNWPSDGRLQLGGLLNKIDKAYLLTDPAKQPLRIITGNRMTSIMVPPQAPDTSNTVIVLALKEKPKTDSVRFVASNTATRLLAFDAILKGKGFGFGDGKASGYYVDGWKSANQQIAWHFNLGESARFKIVVKYVATPETAGAYQLQLDQNKYEGKVQATEKGNVIQTIELGTADLIAGYHQLTIAPLALGKSELMRLLEVQLVPQNLAAIFTNAEAQSRLMIQEIAKANAGKPDLVSPRTLEHGNLKLVASRDWTSGFFPGVLWFLDAYTGKREWLQAAKQFTANIEKEKTNGTTHDMGFKVYCSFGTGYRITKDAHYKEVIVQAARTLARRFNATTGTLRSWDHSRDKWGFPVIIDNMMNLELLFEGAKLSGDTSLYRIAVAHANTTMKNHFRPDYSSYHVVDYDTLTGKVVKKTTHQGYANESAWARGQAWGLYGYTMCYRETKNKAYLDHAEHIAAFILHHPNLPQDKVPYWDFNAPGIPNEPRDASAAAVIASALYELSAYTKTNAKIYRATADQILESLAGSQYTSPANENKGFILLHSTGAKPANSEVDVPLNYADYYYLEALLRGKNLQEGKPVLQLAK
;
A
#
# COMPACT_ATOMS: atom_id res chain seq x y z
N MET A 1 -43.89 16.38 -49.06
CA MET A 1 -43.85 17.29 -47.89
C MET A 1 -43.01 16.62 -46.82
N LYS A 2 -41.70 16.92 -46.79
CA LYS A 2 -41.05 17.91 -45.92
C LYS A 2 -41.09 17.52 -44.44
N THR A 3 -40.05 16.81 -43.96
CA THR A 3 -38.91 17.34 -43.15
C THR A 3 -39.24 17.36 -41.65
N THR A 4 -38.62 16.49 -40.85
CA THR A 4 -37.94 16.76 -39.55
C THR A 4 -37.54 15.41 -38.90
N ILE A 5 -36.49 14.77 -39.39
CA ILE A 5 -35.64 13.83 -38.64
C ILE A 5 -34.20 14.11 -39.09
N TYR A 6 -33.50 14.93 -38.29
CA TYR A 6 -32.11 15.39 -38.39
C TYR A 6 -31.82 15.75 -36.92
N ILE A 7 -30.88 15.18 -36.16
CA ILE A 7 -29.51 14.78 -36.46
C ILE A 7 -29.12 13.67 -35.46
N GLN A 8 -28.87 12.46 -35.98
CA GLN A 8 -28.05 11.41 -35.35
C GLN A 8 -26.61 11.44 -35.93
N SER A 9 -26.22 12.59 -36.49
CA SER A 9 -25.05 12.73 -37.38
C SER A 9 -24.31 14.05 -37.10
N ALA A 10 -23.72 14.14 -35.91
CA ALA A 10 -22.63 15.06 -35.55
C ALA A 10 -21.92 14.46 -34.32
N LEU A 11 -21.36 13.25 -34.42
CA LEU A 11 -19.96 13.06 -34.82
C LEU A 11 -19.08 14.30 -34.56
N LEU A 12 -18.09 14.10 -33.68
CA LEU A 12 -16.73 14.60 -33.83
C LEU A 12 -16.43 16.10 -33.68
N ALA A 13 -17.40 17.00 -33.59
CA ALA A 13 -17.13 18.44 -33.50
C ALA A 13 -17.13 18.96 -32.05
N THR A 14 -16.19 18.45 -31.26
CA THR A 14 -15.70 18.83 -29.91
C THR A 14 -15.49 17.54 -29.12
N ALA A 15 -14.66 16.59 -29.55
CA ALA A 15 -13.21 16.80 -29.55
C ALA A 15 -12.89 17.95 -28.60
N LEU A 16 -13.20 17.74 -27.30
CA LEU A 16 -12.72 18.56 -26.20
C LEU A 16 -11.35 19.00 -26.64
N LEU A 17 -11.21 20.31 -26.88
CA LEU A 17 -10.00 20.92 -27.36
C LEU A 17 -8.87 20.17 -26.68
N ALA A 18 -7.95 19.64 -27.48
CA ALA A 18 -6.68 19.19 -26.99
C ALA A 18 -6.13 20.37 -26.16
N VAL A 19 -6.40 20.36 -24.87
CA VAL A 19 -5.76 21.25 -23.90
C VAL A 19 -4.40 20.61 -23.68
N ASN A 20 -3.58 20.65 -24.73
CA ASN A 20 -2.17 20.92 -24.58
C ASN A 20 -2.03 22.41 -24.28
N ILE A 21 -2.69 22.88 -23.21
CA ILE A 21 -2.19 24.00 -22.44
C ILE A 21 -1.50 23.33 -21.26
N VAL A 22 -0.35 22.72 -21.55
CA VAL A 22 0.72 22.64 -20.56
C VAL A 22 1.09 24.10 -20.32
N PHE A 23 0.39 24.76 -19.39
CA PHE A 23 0.98 25.93 -18.73
C PHE A 23 2.36 25.47 -18.30
N ALA A 24 3.41 26.23 -18.62
CA ALA A 24 4.78 25.92 -18.24
C ALA A 24 4.83 25.59 -16.73
N GLN A 25 4.73 24.29 -16.43
CA GLN A 25 4.79 23.72 -15.10
C GLN A 25 6.26 23.41 -14.87
N ASN A 26 6.77 23.76 -13.69
CA ASN A 26 8.13 23.43 -13.30
C ASN A 26 8.23 21.90 -13.17
N ASN A 27 8.63 21.23 -14.26
CA ASN A 27 8.95 19.81 -14.33
C ASN A 27 10.29 19.53 -13.63
N LYS A 28 10.47 20.05 -12.42
CA LYS A 28 11.71 20.00 -11.64
C LYS A 28 11.37 19.37 -10.30
N GLY A 29 11.94 18.21 -10.01
CA GLY A 29 11.98 17.67 -8.64
C GLY A 29 12.81 18.59 -7.73
N ASP A 30 12.65 18.50 -6.41
CA ASP A 30 13.30 19.42 -5.46
C ASP A 30 14.83 19.52 -5.64
N GLU A 31 15.54 18.43 -5.97
CA GLU A 31 16.98 18.52 -6.27
C GLU A 31 17.29 19.23 -7.60
N ASP A 32 16.40 19.13 -8.59
CA ASP A 32 16.45 19.91 -9.83
C ASP A 32 15.99 21.36 -9.64
N LYS A 33 15.38 21.73 -8.50
CA LYS A 33 15.13 23.14 -8.12
C LYS A 33 16.41 23.83 -7.64
N ASP A 34 17.39 23.07 -7.15
CA ASP A 34 18.59 23.63 -6.50
C ASP A 34 19.92 23.26 -7.21
N MET A 35 19.97 22.22 -8.05
CA MET A 35 21.19 21.76 -8.73
C MET A 35 21.31 22.25 -10.18
N PHE A 36 21.10 23.55 -10.42
CA PHE A 36 21.37 24.19 -11.71
C PHE A 36 21.93 25.60 -11.51
N ASN A 37 22.53 26.16 -12.56
CA ASN A 37 23.00 27.54 -12.52
C ASN A 37 21.89 28.53 -12.95
N ASN A 38 21.69 29.58 -12.17
CA ASN A 38 20.91 30.76 -12.59
C ASN A 38 21.77 31.64 -13.49
N ALA A 39 21.77 31.37 -14.81
CA ALA A 39 22.63 32.05 -15.77
C ALA A 39 22.55 33.59 -15.66
N LYS A 40 23.71 34.25 -15.66
CA LYS A 40 23.87 35.72 -15.65
C LYS A 40 24.56 36.20 -16.92
N ALA A 41 24.79 37.52 -17.02
CA ALA A 41 25.48 38.13 -18.16
C ALA A 41 26.84 37.48 -18.47
N ARG A 42 27.63 37.10 -17.45
CA ARG A 42 28.88 36.35 -17.59
C ARG A 42 28.69 35.04 -18.36
N ASP A 43 27.64 34.29 -18.01
CA ASP A 43 27.36 32.98 -18.60
C ASP A 43 26.76 33.10 -20.00
N GLN A 44 26.04 34.20 -20.28
CA GLN A 44 25.39 34.42 -21.57
C GLN A 44 26.37 34.40 -22.75
N GLN A 45 27.59 34.92 -22.57
CA GLN A 45 28.61 34.87 -23.62
C GLN A 45 29.03 33.43 -23.95
N ALA A 46 29.22 32.59 -22.93
CA ALA A 46 29.57 31.18 -23.10
C ALA A 46 28.40 30.39 -23.71
N ILE A 47 27.18 30.66 -23.26
CA ILE A 47 25.95 30.11 -23.82
C ILE A 47 25.84 30.45 -25.31
N ASP A 48 25.99 31.72 -25.68
CA ASP A 48 25.89 32.18 -27.06
C ASP A 48 26.94 31.52 -27.95
N LYS A 49 28.21 31.43 -27.47
CA LYS A 49 29.29 30.74 -28.18
C LYS A 49 28.96 29.25 -28.41
N ALA A 50 28.41 28.58 -27.41
CA ALA A 50 28.03 27.17 -27.52
C ALA A 50 26.85 26.98 -28.49
N VAL A 51 25.73 27.66 -28.24
CA VAL A 51 24.47 27.49 -28.99
C VAL A 51 24.60 27.94 -30.44
N LYS A 52 25.41 28.96 -30.75
CA LYS A 52 25.65 29.42 -32.13
C LYS A 52 26.84 28.73 -32.80
N GLY A 53 27.55 27.85 -32.10
CA GLY A 53 28.83 27.29 -32.53
C GLY A 53 28.95 25.79 -32.27
N TRP A 54 29.95 25.40 -31.47
CA TRP A 54 30.39 24.01 -31.33
C TRP A 54 29.29 23.08 -30.79
N TRP A 55 28.43 23.56 -29.88
CA TRP A 55 27.41 22.71 -29.26
C TRP A 55 26.31 22.36 -30.26
N ALA A 56 25.82 23.35 -31.01
CA ALA A 56 24.86 23.08 -32.08
C ALA A 56 25.42 22.12 -33.14
N GLN A 57 26.72 22.21 -33.45
CA GLN A 57 27.38 21.25 -34.34
C GLN A 57 27.44 19.84 -33.72
N SER A 58 27.77 19.73 -32.43
CA SER A 58 27.78 18.47 -31.66
C SER A 58 26.39 17.81 -31.56
N MET A 59 25.31 18.59 -31.58
CA MET A 59 23.95 18.07 -31.53
C MET A 59 23.49 17.40 -32.83
N LYS A 60 24.14 17.67 -33.97
CA LYS A 60 23.83 16.98 -35.24
C LYS A 60 24.07 15.48 -35.19
N THR A 61 24.96 15.01 -34.33
CA THR A 61 25.27 13.58 -34.13
C THR A 61 24.76 13.04 -32.80
N HIS A 62 23.91 13.79 -32.09
CA HIS A 62 23.41 13.42 -30.77
C HIS A 62 22.73 12.05 -30.77
N ASP A 63 21.77 11.84 -31.68
CA ASP A 63 20.97 10.61 -31.71
C ASP A 63 21.84 9.38 -31.97
N GLN A 64 22.85 9.50 -32.84
CA GLN A 64 23.81 8.42 -33.08
C GLN A 64 24.70 8.16 -31.86
N ARG A 65 25.11 9.21 -31.15
CA ARG A 65 25.95 9.14 -29.94
C ARG A 65 25.24 8.42 -28.80
N ILE A 66 23.95 8.71 -28.57
CA ILE A 66 23.19 8.19 -27.43
C ILE A 66 22.40 6.88 -27.73
N ASP A 67 22.31 6.44 -28.99
CA ASP A 67 21.53 5.24 -29.39
C ASP A 67 21.88 3.98 -28.59
N TRP A 68 23.17 3.74 -28.29
CA TRP A 68 23.56 2.59 -27.48
C TRP A 68 23.00 2.69 -26.05
N TRP A 69 22.94 3.90 -25.50
CA TRP A 69 22.43 4.18 -24.15
C TRP A 69 20.92 3.98 -24.10
N HIS A 70 20.18 4.38 -25.15
CA HIS A 70 18.75 4.07 -25.27
C HIS A 70 18.46 2.56 -25.23
N LYS A 71 19.36 1.74 -25.78
CA LYS A 71 19.23 0.27 -25.78
C LYS A 71 19.68 -0.37 -24.47
N ALA A 72 20.64 0.26 -23.79
CA ALA A 72 21.29 -0.28 -22.60
C ALA A 72 20.36 -0.39 -21.39
N LYS A 73 19.51 0.63 -21.15
CA LYS A 73 18.49 0.78 -20.09
C LYS A 73 18.94 0.69 -18.62
N PHE A 74 19.90 -0.17 -18.32
CA PHE A 74 20.32 -0.49 -16.97
C PHE A 74 21.84 -0.54 -16.85
N GLY A 75 22.39 0.21 -15.90
CA GLY A 75 23.82 0.33 -15.65
C GLY A 75 24.18 0.22 -14.18
N MET A 76 25.45 -0.08 -13.92
CA MET A 76 26.06 -0.07 -12.59
C MET A 76 26.75 1.26 -12.34
N PHE A 77 26.49 1.86 -11.19
CA PHE A 77 27.29 2.96 -10.66
C PHE A 77 28.15 2.43 -9.51
N ILE A 78 29.42 2.83 -9.44
CA ILE A 78 30.32 2.45 -8.36
C ILE A 78 30.90 3.71 -7.72
N HIS A 79 30.64 3.86 -6.41
CA HIS A 79 31.34 4.81 -5.56
C HIS A 79 32.36 4.07 -4.70
N TRP A 80 33.62 4.17 -5.13
CA TRP A 80 34.74 3.52 -4.47
C TRP A 80 35.96 4.43 -4.46
N GLY A 81 36.55 4.58 -3.27
CA GLY A 81 37.72 5.42 -3.04
C GLY A 81 38.27 5.23 -1.63
N VAL A 82 39.17 6.10 -1.20
CA VAL A 82 39.82 6.04 0.12
C VAL A 82 38.78 6.04 1.26
N TYR A 83 37.68 6.77 1.11
CA TYR A 83 36.55 6.78 2.05
C TYR A 83 35.92 5.39 2.29
N SER A 84 36.02 4.46 1.34
CA SER A 84 35.50 3.10 1.51
C SER A 84 36.26 2.28 2.55
N GLN A 85 37.52 2.62 2.85
CA GLN A 85 38.29 1.98 3.92
C GLN A 85 37.84 2.41 5.31
N ALA A 86 37.49 3.69 5.44
CA ALA A 86 36.91 4.21 6.67
C ALA A 86 35.50 3.63 6.92
N GLY A 87 34.74 3.33 5.86
CA GLY A 87 33.46 2.62 5.97
C GLY A 87 32.42 3.35 6.82
N GLY A 88 32.42 4.69 6.80
CA GLY A 88 31.56 5.51 7.64
C GLY A 88 32.02 5.67 9.09
N GLU A 89 33.29 5.40 9.40
CA GLU A 89 33.89 5.62 10.71
C GLU A 89 35.08 6.59 10.62
N TRP A 90 35.23 7.49 11.58
CA TRP A 90 36.43 8.31 11.76
C TRP A 90 36.86 8.32 13.21
N LYS A 91 38.15 8.06 13.48
CA LYS A 91 38.73 8.03 14.84
C LYS A 91 37.88 7.21 15.84
N GLY A 92 37.35 6.06 15.40
CA GLY A 92 36.53 5.14 16.21
C GLY A 92 35.07 5.57 16.41
N GLN A 93 34.61 6.63 15.74
CA GLN A 93 33.25 7.14 15.83
C GLN A 93 32.49 6.96 14.51
N LYS A 94 31.21 6.55 14.61
CA LYS A 94 30.30 6.48 13.47
C LYS A 94 30.02 7.89 12.93
N VAL A 95 30.17 8.05 11.63
CA VAL A 95 29.84 9.28 10.90
C VAL A 95 28.45 9.14 10.28
N SER A 96 27.68 10.22 10.31
CA SER A 96 26.30 10.26 9.78
C SER A 96 26.23 10.85 8.37
N GLY A 97 25.23 10.41 7.60
CA GLY A 97 25.05 10.81 6.20
C GLY A 97 25.84 9.92 5.25
N TYR A 98 26.20 10.47 4.10
CA TYR A 98 26.91 9.73 3.07
C TYR A 98 28.36 9.44 3.45
N ALA A 99 28.79 8.19 3.28
CA ALA A 99 30.12 7.75 3.70
C ALA A 99 31.24 8.36 2.84
N GLU A 100 30.99 8.62 1.56
CA GLU A 100 31.93 9.28 0.67
C GLU A 100 32.13 10.78 0.99
N HIS A 101 31.30 11.34 1.88
CA HIS A 101 31.45 12.71 2.39
C HIS A 101 32.25 12.81 3.70
N LEU A 102 32.93 11.73 4.10
CA LEU A 102 33.71 11.63 5.33
C LEU A 102 34.64 12.83 5.56
N MET A 103 35.47 13.17 4.56
CA MET A 103 36.47 14.24 4.65
C MET A 103 35.83 15.58 5.06
N ARG A 104 34.71 15.92 4.43
CA ARG A 104 33.96 17.14 4.75
C ARG A 104 33.24 17.06 6.10
N LYS A 105 32.53 15.96 6.36
CA LYS A 105 31.69 15.81 7.56
C LYS A 105 32.50 15.91 8.84
N GLU A 106 33.68 15.32 8.83
CA GLU A 106 34.60 15.32 9.97
C GLU A 106 35.69 16.40 9.85
N LYS A 107 35.59 17.28 8.84
CA LYS A 107 36.54 18.38 8.57
C LYS A 107 38.00 17.89 8.57
N ILE A 108 38.22 16.75 7.95
CA ILE A 108 39.52 16.10 7.84
C ILE A 108 40.41 16.97 6.96
N SER A 109 41.60 17.32 7.45
CA SER A 109 42.57 18.05 6.64
C SER A 109 43.08 17.20 5.48
N ARG A 110 43.58 17.83 4.40
CA ARG A 110 44.25 17.13 3.30
C ARG A 110 45.34 16.18 3.81
N ALA A 111 46.13 16.63 4.78
CA ALA A 111 47.19 15.83 5.37
C ALA A 111 46.65 14.58 6.08
N GLU A 112 45.64 14.71 6.94
CA GLU A 112 45.03 13.56 7.63
C GLU A 112 44.33 12.59 6.65
N TYR A 113 43.70 13.11 5.59
CA TYR A 113 43.08 12.25 4.57
C TYR A 113 44.14 11.52 3.73
N LEU A 114 45.29 12.15 3.49
CA LEU A 114 46.42 11.51 2.84
C LEU A 114 47.00 10.36 3.68
N GLU A 115 47.09 10.52 5.01
CA GLU A 115 47.46 9.42 5.92
C GLU A 115 46.49 8.24 5.79
N LEU A 116 45.18 8.49 5.67
CA LEU A 116 44.21 7.44 5.39
C LEU A 116 44.49 6.76 4.04
N ALA A 117 44.81 7.54 2.99
CA ALA A 117 45.14 7.02 1.67
C ALA A 117 46.45 6.18 1.66
N HIS A 118 47.44 6.52 2.49
CA HIS A 118 48.68 5.74 2.65
C HIS A 118 48.42 4.32 3.17
N HIS A 119 47.29 4.08 3.83
CA HIS A 119 46.88 2.76 4.29
C HIS A 119 45.87 2.06 3.36
N PHE A 120 45.46 2.69 2.27
CA PHE A 120 44.49 2.13 1.33
C PHE A 120 45.11 1.06 0.44
N ASN A 121 44.80 -0.21 0.74
CA ASN A 121 45.36 -1.35 0.04
C ASN A 121 44.28 -2.40 -0.28
N PRO A 122 43.53 -2.23 -1.37
CA PRO A 122 42.44 -3.13 -1.72
C PRO A 122 42.91 -4.44 -2.35
N VAL A 123 43.52 -5.30 -1.53
CA VAL A 123 44.13 -6.57 -1.96
C VAL A 123 43.14 -7.57 -2.53
N LEU A 124 41.84 -7.42 -2.24
CA LEU A 124 40.78 -8.29 -2.76
C LEU A 124 40.11 -7.72 -4.03
N PHE A 125 40.54 -6.54 -4.52
CA PHE A 125 40.01 -5.97 -5.75
C PHE A 125 40.24 -6.87 -6.96
N ASN A 126 39.14 -7.16 -7.67
CA ASN A 126 39.12 -7.94 -8.88
C ASN A 126 38.12 -7.35 -9.90
N ALA A 127 38.64 -6.69 -10.93
CA ALA A 127 37.85 -6.08 -12.00
C ALA A 127 36.97 -7.10 -12.75
N ASP A 128 37.48 -8.31 -12.97
CA ASP A 128 36.76 -9.39 -13.64
C ASP A 128 35.50 -9.79 -12.85
N THR A 129 35.61 -9.93 -11.52
CA THR A 129 34.48 -10.24 -10.63
C THR A 129 33.44 -9.12 -10.65
N TRP A 130 33.87 -7.86 -10.53
CA TRP A 130 32.95 -6.72 -10.49
C TRP A 130 32.15 -6.59 -11.78
N VAL A 131 32.82 -6.63 -12.93
CA VAL A 131 32.15 -6.51 -14.23
C VAL A 131 31.28 -7.73 -14.52
N ARG A 132 31.70 -8.94 -14.12
CA ARG A 132 30.87 -10.13 -14.24
C ARG A 132 29.58 -10.00 -13.44
N ASN A 133 29.65 -9.54 -12.18
CA ASN A 133 28.48 -9.31 -11.35
C ASN A 133 27.51 -8.31 -12.01
N ALA A 134 28.03 -7.22 -12.58
CA ALA A 134 27.23 -6.26 -13.35
C ALA A 134 26.54 -6.93 -14.56
N ARG A 135 27.31 -7.69 -15.35
CA ARG A 135 26.80 -8.36 -16.55
C ARG A 135 25.74 -9.40 -16.23
N GLU A 136 25.95 -10.21 -15.19
CA GLU A 136 25.01 -11.23 -14.73
C GLU A 136 23.72 -10.61 -14.16
N ALA A 137 23.82 -9.45 -13.52
CA ALA A 137 22.66 -8.64 -13.13
C ALA A 137 21.92 -7.99 -14.32
N GLY A 138 22.44 -8.12 -15.55
CA GLY A 138 21.86 -7.53 -16.75
C GLY A 138 22.26 -6.08 -17.02
N MET A 139 23.24 -5.54 -16.31
CA MET A 139 23.71 -4.19 -16.57
C MET A 139 24.57 -4.16 -17.83
N ASN A 140 24.30 -3.19 -18.72
CA ASN A 140 24.96 -3.07 -20.02
C ASN A 140 26.03 -1.96 -20.04
N TYR A 141 26.14 -1.19 -18.96
CA TYR A 141 27.18 -0.19 -18.77
C TYR A 141 27.57 -0.08 -17.30
N LEU A 142 28.81 0.35 -17.05
CA LEU A 142 29.38 0.54 -15.73
C LEU A 142 30.08 1.90 -15.68
N ILE A 143 29.73 2.70 -14.67
CA ILE A 143 30.32 4.00 -14.37
C ILE A 143 30.96 3.93 -12.99
N ILE A 144 32.21 4.35 -12.87
CA ILE A 144 32.94 4.36 -11.59
C ILE A 144 33.55 5.72 -11.29
N THR A 145 33.58 6.11 -10.02
CA THR A 145 34.28 7.30 -9.52
C THR A 145 35.78 7.26 -9.84
N SER A 146 36.20 7.90 -10.94
CA SER A 146 37.63 8.10 -11.22
C SER A 146 38.24 9.14 -10.28
N LYS A 147 37.40 10.08 -9.82
CA LYS A 147 37.70 11.06 -8.76
C LYS A 147 36.39 11.53 -8.12
N HIS A 148 36.25 11.42 -6.80
CA HIS A 148 35.12 11.98 -6.05
C HIS A 148 35.45 13.38 -5.50
N HIS A 149 34.59 13.95 -4.63
CA HIS A 149 34.81 15.25 -4.00
C HIS A 149 36.06 15.31 -3.12
N ASP A 150 36.55 14.19 -2.61
CA ASP A 150 37.80 14.10 -1.86
C ASP A 150 39.04 14.42 -2.71
N GLY A 151 38.89 14.54 -4.04
CA GLY A 151 39.95 14.95 -4.94
C GLY A 151 40.95 13.86 -5.29
N PHE A 152 40.82 12.67 -4.69
CA PHE A 152 41.74 11.55 -4.87
C PHE A 152 41.49 10.84 -6.21
N ALA A 153 42.48 10.86 -7.09
CA ALA A 153 42.37 10.20 -8.39
C ALA A 153 42.61 8.70 -8.24
N MET A 154 41.60 7.90 -8.59
CA MET A 154 41.63 6.43 -8.52
C MET A 154 42.30 5.78 -9.74
N TYR A 155 43.18 6.52 -10.42
CA TYR A 155 43.94 6.12 -11.60
C TYR A 155 45.32 6.80 -11.63
N ASP A 156 46.20 6.40 -12.54
CA ASP A 156 47.55 6.98 -12.66
C ASP A 156 47.54 8.38 -13.33
N SER A 157 47.03 9.40 -12.64
CA SER A 157 47.05 10.77 -13.15
C SER A 157 48.45 11.38 -13.12
N LYS A 158 48.85 12.08 -14.20
CA LYS A 158 50.11 12.85 -14.23
C LYS A 158 49.93 14.31 -13.83
N VAL A 159 48.70 14.73 -13.59
CA VAL A 159 48.33 16.10 -13.24
C VAL A 159 48.55 16.39 -11.75
N SER A 160 48.35 15.40 -10.88
CA SER A 160 48.52 15.53 -9.43
C SER A 160 49.06 14.23 -8.86
N ASP A 161 49.94 14.34 -7.87
CA ASP A 161 50.44 13.21 -7.09
C ASP A 161 49.39 12.64 -6.12
N PHE A 162 48.26 13.31 -5.91
CA PHE A 162 47.17 12.86 -5.04
C PHE A 162 46.32 11.78 -5.72
N ASN A 163 46.95 10.63 -5.98
CA ASN A 163 46.38 9.54 -6.74
C ASN A 163 46.79 8.15 -6.22
N ILE A 164 46.05 7.14 -6.66
CA ILE A 164 46.18 5.77 -6.16
C ILE A 164 47.58 5.18 -6.37
N MET A 165 48.24 5.51 -7.49
CA MET A 165 49.55 4.96 -7.83
C MET A 165 50.67 5.56 -6.98
N GLN A 166 50.60 6.86 -6.72
CA GLN A 166 51.65 7.55 -5.96
C GLN A 166 51.48 7.35 -4.46
N GLN A 167 50.25 7.51 -3.93
CA GLN A 167 50.03 7.64 -2.49
C GLN A 167 49.73 6.33 -1.77
N THR A 168 49.37 5.26 -2.48
CA THR A 168 48.92 4.01 -1.82
C THR A 168 49.88 2.85 -2.05
N PRO A 169 49.88 1.82 -1.18
CA PRO A 169 50.62 0.56 -1.40
C PRO A 169 50.02 -0.32 -2.50
N PHE A 170 48.84 -0.01 -3.03
CA PHE A 170 48.15 -0.86 -4.01
C PHE A 170 48.89 -0.97 -5.35
N LYS A 171 49.50 0.14 -5.80
CA LYS A 171 50.35 0.26 -7.00
C LYS A 171 49.77 -0.38 -8.29
N ARG A 172 48.45 -0.48 -8.38
CA ARG A 172 47.68 -0.94 -9.55
C ARG A 172 46.73 0.16 -10.00
N ASP A 173 46.44 0.18 -11.30
CA ASP A 173 45.48 1.09 -11.92
C ASP A 173 44.13 0.37 -12.12
N PRO A 174 43.18 0.49 -11.17
CA PRO A 174 41.92 -0.23 -11.24
C PRO A 174 41.03 0.24 -12.40
N MET A 175 41.21 1.48 -12.90
CA MET A 175 40.42 2.00 -14.02
C MET A 175 40.79 1.33 -15.33
N LYS A 176 42.09 1.06 -15.54
CA LYS A 176 42.57 0.28 -16.69
C LYS A 176 42.08 -1.16 -16.62
N GLU A 177 42.14 -1.78 -15.45
CA GLU A 177 41.67 -3.15 -15.23
C GLU A 177 40.15 -3.28 -15.46
N LEU A 178 39.35 -2.33 -14.97
CA LEU A 178 37.90 -2.30 -15.18
C LEU A 178 37.52 -2.04 -16.64
N SER A 179 38.21 -1.13 -17.34
CA SER A 179 38.00 -0.90 -18.77
C SER A 179 38.24 -2.18 -19.58
N ALA A 180 39.35 -2.88 -19.30
CA ALA A 180 39.67 -4.15 -19.95
C ALA A 180 38.62 -5.24 -19.66
N ALA A 181 38.16 -5.35 -18.41
CA ALA A 181 37.11 -6.29 -18.03
C ALA A 181 35.76 -5.94 -18.69
N CYS A 182 35.37 -4.67 -18.74
CA CYS A 182 34.16 -4.21 -19.43
C CYS A 182 34.18 -4.61 -20.91
N LYS A 183 35.30 -4.37 -21.60
CA LYS A 183 35.52 -4.82 -22.98
C LYS A 183 35.39 -6.34 -23.12
N LYS A 184 35.97 -7.11 -22.19
CA LYS A 184 35.90 -8.58 -22.16
C LYS A 184 34.47 -9.11 -22.04
N TYR A 185 33.62 -8.48 -21.22
CA TYR A 185 32.25 -8.92 -20.96
C TYR A 185 31.17 -8.22 -21.81
N GLY A 186 31.57 -7.30 -22.70
CA GLY A 186 30.64 -6.54 -23.55
C GLY A 186 29.78 -5.53 -22.78
N VAL A 187 30.35 -4.95 -21.72
CA VAL A 187 29.76 -3.88 -20.92
C VAL A 187 30.38 -2.56 -21.36
N LYS A 188 29.57 -1.53 -21.57
CA LYS A 188 30.05 -0.17 -21.88
C LYS A 188 30.69 0.45 -20.63
N PHE A 189 31.78 1.19 -20.79
CA PHE A 189 32.56 1.67 -19.64
C PHE A 189 32.59 3.19 -19.56
N GLY A 190 32.51 3.74 -18.35
CA GLY A 190 32.55 5.17 -18.15
C GLY A 190 33.06 5.60 -16.80
N PHE A 191 33.22 6.91 -16.65
CA PHE A 191 33.73 7.52 -15.42
C PHE A 191 32.77 8.53 -14.86
N TYR A 192 32.63 8.50 -13.54
CA TYR A 192 32.23 9.65 -12.77
C TYR A 192 33.45 10.53 -12.49
N TYR A 193 33.30 11.84 -12.67
CA TYR A 193 34.30 12.83 -12.31
C TYR A 193 33.68 14.02 -11.57
N SER A 194 34.11 14.27 -10.33
CA SER A 194 33.73 15.49 -9.62
C SER A 194 34.48 16.70 -10.16
N HIS A 195 33.82 17.44 -11.05
CA HIS A 195 34.41 18.60 -11.73
C HIS A 195 34.29 19.88 -10.93
N ALA A 196 33.12 20.13 -10.32
CA ALA A 196 32.81 21.41 -9.69
C ALA A 196 33.21 21.49 -8.21
N PHE A 197 33.66 20.37 -7.63
CA PHE A 197 34.00 20.24 -6.23
C PHE A 197 35.26 19.37 -6.08
N ASP A 198 36.25 19.86 -5.35
CA ASP A 198 37.49 19.13 -5.07
C ASP A 198 38.07 19.61 -3.74
N TRP A 199 37.92 18.81 -2.69
CA TRP A 199 38.29 19.18 -1.32
C TRP A 199 39.80 19.13 -1.08
N GLU A 200 40.56 18.48 -1.94
CA GLU A 200 42.01 18.45 -1.82
C GLU A 200 42.66 19.73 -2.35
N HIS A 201 42.07 20.37 -3.35
CA HIS A 201 42.77 21.41 -4.10
C HIS A 201 42.54 22.82 -3.52
N PRO A 202 43.60 23.59 -3.21
CA PRO A 202 43.48 24.90 -2.56
C PRO A 202 42.85 25.99 -3.43
N ASP A 203 42.80 25.81 -4.75
CA ASP A 203 42.12 26.72 -5.68
C ASP A 203 40.72 26.23 -6.11
N ALA A 204 40.27 25.05 -5.66
CA ALA A 204 38.95 24.50 -6.03
C ALA A 204 37.85 24.87 -5.02
N PRO A 205 36.58 25.01 -5.46
CA PRO A 205 35.46 25.21 -4.54
C PRO A 205 35.27 24.02 -3.57
N GLY A 206 34.88 24.31 -2.33
CA GLY A 206 34.29 23.32 -1.41
C GLY A 206 34.99 23.02 -0.10
N ASN A 207 36.31 23.15 -0.01
CA ASN A 207 37.02 22.97 1.26
C ASN A 207 37.04 24.29 2.04
N ASP A 208 35.94 24.55 2.75
CA ASP A 208 35.74 25.73 3.58
C ASP A 208 36.42 25.63 4.96
N TRP A 209 36.77 24.42 5.41
CA TRP A 209 37.35 24.19 6.74
C TRP A 209 38.87 24.35 6.79
N GLU A 210 39.58 24.08 5.69
CA GLU A 210 41.04 24.17 5.61
C GLU A 210 41.50 25.37 4.77
N TYR A 211 40.95 25.53 3.56
CA TYR A 211 41.39 26.57 2.61
C TYR A 211 40.50 27.82 2.61
N LYS A 212 39.37 27.77 3.33
CA LYS A 212 38.32 28.81 3.29
C LYS A 212 37.81 29.06 1.86
N ASN A 213 37.78 28.01 1.05
CA ASN A 213 37.29 28.10 -0.31
C ASN A 213 35.77 28.27 -0.33
N PRO A 214 35.24 29.00 -1.31
CA PRO A 214 33.81 29.25 -1.39
C PRO A 214 33.04 28.01 -1.87
N GLY A 215 31.72 28.04 -1.73
CA GLY A 215 30.83 27.01 -2.27
C GLY A 215 30.69 25.75 -1.40
N GLY A 216 31.12 25.80 -0.13
CA GLY A 216 30.88 24.73 0.85
C GLY A 216 29.39 24.48 1.12
N ASP A 217 29.09 23.36 1.77
CA ASP A 217 27.71 22.83 1.92
C ASP A 217 26.98 23.29 3.20
N LEU A 218 27.62 24.06 4.11
CA LEU A 218 27.03 24.53 5.38
C LEU A 218 26.77 26.05 5.42
N ASN A 219 26.42 26.69 4.30
CA ASN A 219 26.30 28.16 4.19
C ASN A 219 27.56 28.91 4.64
N LEU A 220 28.74 28.32 4.39
CA LEU A 220 30.02 28.97 4.64
C LEU A 220 30.54 29.57 3.32
N TYR A 221 30.89 30.86 3.41
CA TYR A 221 31.53 31.69 2.39
C TYR A 221 30.93 31.62 0.97
N GLY A 222 29.89 32.43 0.72
CA GLY A 222 29.31 32.67 -0.61
C GLY A 222 28.18 31.72 -1.07
N GLY A 223 28.02 30.54 -0.46
CA GLY A 223 26.91 29.62 -0.76
C GLY A 223 26.86 29.13 -2.22
N THR A 224 25.67 28.78 -2.73
CA THR A 224 25.48 28.23 -4.09
C THR A 224 25.74 29.24 -5.23
N ASN A 225 25.77 30.54 -4.93
CA ASN A 225 26.09 31.60 -5.91
C ASN A 225 27.36 32.35 -5.53
N TRP A 226 28.32 31.66 -4.91
CA TRP A 226 29.52 32.29 -4.36
C TRP A 226 30.30 33.11 -5.37
N PHE A 227 30.31 32.72 -6.65
CA PHE A 227 31.03 33.41 -7.72
C PHE A 227 30.38 34.75 -8.11
N ASP A 228 29.13 35.00 -7.70
CA ASP A 228 28.46 36.30 -7.86
C ASP A 228 28.61 37.17 -6.60
N VAL A 229 28.71 36.54 -5.42
CA VAL A 229 28.92 37.23 -4.14
C VAL A 229 30.40 37.60 -3.95
N HIS A 230 31.30 36.73 -4.39
CA HIS A 230 32.76 36.80 -4.28
C HIS A 230 33.45 36.60 -5.64
N PRO A 231 33.22 37.51 -6.61
CA PRO A 231 33.82 37.40 -7.94
C PRO A 231 35.37 37.42 -7.92
N GLU A 232 35.98 37.98 -6.87
CA GLU A 232 37.43 37.98 -6.64
C GLU A 232 38.03 36.57 -6.46
N LEU A 233 37.21 35.58 -6.11
CA LEU A 233 37.63 34.18 -5.94
C LEU A 233 37.51 33.37 -7.23
N LEU A 234 36.79 33.88 -8.23
CA LEU A 234 36.59 33.20 -9.51
C LEU A 234 37.92 32.84 -10.21
N PRO A 235 38.97 33.69 -10.22
CA PRO A 235 40.27 33.31 -10.79
C PRO A 235 40.87 32.03 -10.21
N LYS A 236 40.63 31.71 -8.92
CA LYS A 236 41.08 30.44 -8.32
C LYS A 236 40.36 29.25 -8.96
N ALA A 237 39.04 29.30 -9.03
CA ALA A 237 38.26 28.22 -9.65
C ALA A 237 38.64 28.05 -11.14
N VAL A 238 38.82 29.15 -11.88
CA VAL A 238 39.29 29.12 -13.27
C VAL A 238 40.67 28.45 -13.39
N LYS A 239 41.58 28.74 -12.46
CA LYS A 239 42.91 28.12 -12.39
C LYS A 239 42.81 26.62 -12.12
N TYR A 240 42.01 26.18 -11.13
CA TYR A 240 41.75 24.76 -10.89
C TYR A 240 41.16 24.05 -12.13
N VAL A 241 40.21 24.69 -12.83
CA VAL A 241 39.62 24.13 -14.05
C VAL A 241 40.67 23.96 -15.16
N ASN A 242 41.56 24.95 -15.31
CA ASN A 242 42.64 24.94 -16.32
C ASN A 242 43.74 23.93 -16.00
N GLU A 243 44.16 23.85 -14.75
CA GLU A 243 45.38 23.14 -14.34
C GLU A 243 45.10 21.72 -13.86
N LYS A 244 43.89 21.44 -13.31
CA LYS A 244 43.53 20.11 -12.81
C LYS A 244 42.33 19.51 -13.55
N ALA A 245 41.18 20.17 -13.57
CA ALA A 245 39.94 19.53 -14.03
C ALA A 245 39.94 19.15 -15.51
N ILE A 246 40.16 20.11 -16.42
CA ILE A 246 40.22 19.84 -17.87
C ILE A 246 41.37 18.87 -18.21
N PRO A 247 42.61 19.05 -17.69
CA PRO A 247 43.70 18.11 -17.94
C PRO A 247 43.38 16.67 -17.53
N GLN A 248 42.84 16.45 -16.33
CA GLN A 248 42.47 15.11 -15.85
C GLN A 248 41.34 14.48 -16.69
N ILE A 249 40.32 15.26 -17.07
CA ILE A 249 39.26 14.78 -17.97
C ILE A 249 39.84 14.37 -19.33
N LYS A 250 40.80 15.14 -19.86
CA LYS A 250 41.52 14.79 -21.10
C LYS A 250 42.40 13.53 -20.94
N GLU A 251 43.03 13.32 -19.78
CA GLU A 251 43.74 12.06 -19.47
C GLU A 251 42.77 10.88 -19.51
N LEU A 252 41.62 10.99 -18.86
CA LEU A 252 40.61 9.93 -18.84
C LEU A 252 40.12 9.56 -20.25
N LEU A 253 39.81 10.57 -21.07
CA LEU A 253 39.37 10.36 -22.46
C LEU A 253 40.45 9.70 -23.33
N ARG A 254 41.70 10.16 -23.23
CA ARG A 254 42.80 9.70 -24.09
C ARG A 254 43.36 8.35 -23.67
N ASN A 255 43.42 8.06 -22.37
CA ASN A 255 44.09 6.87 -21.86
C ASN A 255 43.15 5.66 -21.78
N TYR A 256 41.83 5.89 -21.62
CA TYR A 256 40.87 4.81 -21.34
C TYR A 256 39.71 4.73 -22.33
N HIS A 257 39.48 5.77 -23.15
CA HIS A 257 38.41 5.83 -24.16
C HIS A 257 37.02 5.42 -23.61
N PRO A 258 36.50 6.10 -22.58
CA PRO A 258 35.21 5.78 -22.00
C PRO A 258 34.07 6.03 -23.00
N ASP A 259 33.02 5.22 -22.94
CA ASP A 259 31.78 5.42 -23.67
C ASP A 259 30.91 6.54 -23.07
N ILE A 260 31.07 6.82 -21.78
CA ILE A 260 30.27 7.80 -21.03
C ILE A 260 31.07 8.51 -19.93
N LEU A 261 30.81 9.79 -19.74
CA LEU A 261 31.26 10.59 -18.61
C LEU A 261 30.07 11.12 -17.81
N TRP A 262 30.15 10.98 -16.49
CA TRP A 262 29.14 11.39 -15.54
C TRP A 262 29.71 12.44 -14.59
N PHE A 263 29.02 13.55 -14.43
CA PHE A 263 29.44 14.70 -13.65
C PHE A 263 28.41 15.07 -12.59
N ASP A 264 28.85 15.73 -11.53
CA ASP A 264 28.02 16.07 -10.38
C ASP A 264 28.10 17.54 -9.97
N THR A 265 27.12 17.96 -9.16
CA THR A 265 27.08 19.25 -8.45
C THR A 265 27.41 20.50 -9.31
N PRO A 266 26.80 20.67 -10.51
CA PRO A 266 27.18 21.73 -11.47
C PRO A 266 27.12 23.14 -10.89
N HIS A 267 26.22 23.38 -9.94
CA HIS A 267 25.99 24.67 -9.30
C HIS A 267 27.16 25.16 -8.43
N LYS A 268 28.18 24.32 -8.17
CA LYS A 268 29.39 24.71 -7.42
C LYS A 268 30.41 25.47 -8.26
N LEU A 269 30.27 25.47 -9.58
CA LEU A 269 31.00 26.32 -10.53
C LEU A 269 30.02 27.20 -11.30
N PRO A 270 30.44 28.38 -11.81
CA PRO A 270 29.61 29.15 -12.73
C PRO A 270 29.41 28.39 -14.04
N LEU A 271 28.25 28.59 -14.67
CA LEU A 271 27.86 27.87 -15.88
C LEU A 271 28.87 28.07 -17.03
N SER A 272 29.49 29.24 -17.14
CA SER A 272 30.54 29.51 -18.12
C SER A 272 31.71 28.52 -18.04
N GLU A 273 32.11 28.12 -16.83
CA GLU A 273 33.21 27.17 -16.62
C GLU A 273 32.78 25.74 -16.94
N ASN A 274 31.55 25.37 -16.58
CA ASN A 274 30.95 24.09 -16.94
C ASN A 274 30.84 23.92 -18.47
N ILE A 275 30.45 24.98 -19.19
CA ILE A 275 30.41 24.99 -20.66
C ILE A 275 31.82 24.83 -21.24
N ARG A 276 32.85 25.46 -20.64
CA ARG A 276 34.24 25.33 -21.08
C ARG A 276 34.77 23.90 -20.91
N ILE A 277 34.39 23.23 -19.82
CA ILE A 277 34.71 21.81 -19.60
C ILE A 277 34.03 20.95 -20.68
N LEU A 278 32.75 21.17 -20.96
CA LEU A 278 32.03 20.42 -22.00
C LEU A 278 32.59 20.66 -23.41
N GLU A 279 32.99 21.90 -23.73
CA GLU A 279 33.68 22.23 -24.99
C GLU A 279 34.97 21.43 -25.13
N ALA A 280 35.80 21.41 -24.08
CA ALA A 280 37.05 20.65 -24.06
C ALA A 280 36.85 19.12 -24.18
N ILE A 281 35.75 18.59 -23.64
CA ILE A 281 35.36 17.18 -23.84
C ILE A 281 35.02 16.94 -25.30
N ARG A 282 34.16 17.77 -25.92
CA ARG A 282 33.74 17.61 -27.32
C ARG A 282 34.88 17.79 -28.32
N GLU A 283 35.86 18.64 -28.02
CA GLU A 283 37.09 18.77 -28.79
C GLU A 283 37.96 17.50 -28.72
N THR A 284 37.94 16.81 -27.57
CA THR A 284 38.79 15.63 -27.33
C THR A 284 38.13 14.34 -27.83
N ASP A 285 36.83 14.19 -27.59
CA ASP A 285 36.00 13.08 -28.04
C ASP A 285 34.56 13.55 -28.34
N PRO A 286 34.16 13.66 -29.62
CA PRO A 286 32.81 14.06 -30.00
C PRO A 286 31.74 12.97 -29.78
N ASN A 287 32.15 11.73 -29.48
CA ASN A 287 31.30 10.55 -29.40
C ASN A 287 31.03 10.08 -27.96
N VAL A 288 31.75 10.58 -26.95
CA VAL A 288 31.50 10.22 -25.55
C VAL A 288 30.16 10.77 -25.06
N VAL A 289 29.33 9.94 -24.44
CA VAL A 289 28.07 10.40 -23.85
C VAL A 289 28.36 11.22 -22.58
N VAL A 290 27.66 12.33 -22.37
CA VAL A 290 27.84 13.20 -21.20
C VAL A 290 26.50 13.49 -20.53
N ASN A 291 26.41 13.30 -19.22
CA ASN A 291 25.18 13.60 -18.49
C ASN A 291 24.91 15.11 -18.33
N GLY A 292 23.67 15.45 -18.03
CA GLY A 292 23.21 16.83 -17.94
C GLY A 292 23.70 17.59 -16.71
N ARG A 293 24.13 16.89 -15.65
CA ARG A 293 24.71 17.53 -14.46
C ARG A 293 26.09 18.12 -14.69
N LEU A 294 26.71 18.03 -15.88
CA LEU A 294 27.90 18.83 -16.19
C LEU A 294 27.55 20.30 -16.41
N ALA A 295 26.66 20.57 -17.37
CA ALA A 295 26.36 21.93 -17.82
C ALA A 295 24.85 22.09 -18.06
N ARG A 296 24.16 22.65 -17.08
CA ARG A 296 22.71 22.92 -17.15
C ARG A 296 22.31 24.21 -16.43
N SER A 297 21.32 24.89 -16.99
CA SER A 297 20.60 25.99 -16.36
C SER A 297 19.16 25.60 -16.09
N GLY A 298 18.37 26.52 -15.53
CA GLY A 298 16.95 26.28 -15.28
C GLY A 298 16.15 25.94 -16.55
N ASP A 299 16.60 26.37 -17.72
CA ASP A 299 15.84 26.27 -18.97
C ASP A 299 16.57 25.47 -20.06
N MET A 300 17.85 25.14 -19.87
CA MET A 300 18.67 24.45 -20.87
C MET A 300 19.53 23.34 -20.27
N ASN A 301 19.61 22.22 -20.98
CA ASN A 301 20.53 21.12 -20.73
C ASN A 301 21.54 21.05 -21.88
N PHE A 302 22.84 21.21 -21.60
CA PHE A 302 23.88 21.11 -22.64
C PHE A 302 24.46 19.68 -22.75
N GLY A 303 24.26 18.82 -21.75
CA GLY A 303 24.59 17.40 -21.83
C GLY A 303 23.65 16.63 -22.75
N ASP A 304 23.93 15.34 -22.95
CA ASP A 304 23.17 14.46 -23.85
C ASP A 304 21.86 13.96 -23.20
N TYR A 305 21.80 13.85 -21.87
CA TYR A 305 20.59 13.39 -21.17
C TYR A 305 20.45 14.04 -19.79
N LYS A 306 19.25 14.05 -19.21
CA LYS A 306 18.97 14.61 -17.88
C LYS A 306 19.15 13.57 -16.78
N ASN A 307 19.30 14.00 -15.54
CA ASN A 307 19.33 13.10 -14.38
C ASN A 307 18.16 13.42 -13.46
N THR A 308 17.55 12.41 -12.84
CA THR A 308 16.64 12.65 -11.72
C THR A 308 17.42 13.01 -10.46
N ALA A 309 16.69 13.19 -9.37
CA ALA A 309 17.26 13.24 -8.04
C ALA A 309 17.92 11.91 -7.65
N ASP A 310 18.72 11.99 -6.60
CA ASP A 310 19.38 10.87 -5.94
C ASP A 310 18.37 9.95 -5.24
N ARG A 311 18.63 8.64 -5.24
CA ARG A 311 17.86 7.63 -4.49
C ARG A 311 16.33 7.64 -4.74
N PRO A 312 15.85 7.75 -5.99
CA PRO A 312 14.44 7.81 -6.28
C PRO A 312 13.73 6.47 -5.97
N ALA A 313 12.50 6.57 -5.50
CA ALA A 313 11.56 5.46 -5.32
C ALA A 313 10.36 5.54 -6.31
N GLU A 314 10.04 6.74 -6.75
CA GLU A 314 9.09 7.03 -7.83
C GLU A 314 9.67 8.15 -8.72
N PHE A 315 9.14 8.31 -9.93
CA PHE A 315 9.61 9.30 -10.90
C PHE A 315 8.57 10.36 -11.15
N TYR A 316 8.93 11.63 -11.00
CA TYR A 316 8.10 12.74 -11.48
C TYR A 316 8.09 12.76 -13.02
N PRO A 317 7.17 13.49 -13.67
CA PRO A 317 7.16 13.60 -15.13
C PRO A 317 8.45 14.26 -15.66
N VAL A 318 9.24 13.50 -16.42
CA VAL A 318 10.45 13.99 -17.10
C VAL A 318 10.28 13.84 -18.61
N THR A 319 10.66 14.87 -19.37
CA THR A 319 10.62 14.87 -20.84
C THR A 319 12.02 14.74 -21.43
N GLY A 320 12.10 14.03 -22.56
CA GLY A 320 13.36 13.72 -23.25
C GLY A 320 14.10 12.56 -22.60
N ASP A 321 15.39 12.46 -22.88
CA ASP A 321 16.26 11.42 -22.32
C ASP A 321 16.63 11.73 -20.87
N TRP A 322 16.46 10.74 -19.99
CA TRP A 322 16.78 10.88 -18.58
C TRP A 322 17.22 9.57 -17.90
N GLU A 323 18.01 9.71 -16.84
CA GLU A 323 18.54 8.60 -16.04
C GLU A 323 18.28 8.83 -14.55
N ALA A 324 17.84 7.79 -13.86
CA ALA A 324 17.74 7.77 -12.41
C ALA A 324 18.91 7.02 -11.77
N ILE A 325 19.31 7.47 -10.58
CA ILE A 325 20.49 6.97 -9.84
C ILE A 325 20.11 6.45 -8.44
N PRO A 326 19.46 5.29 -8.35
CA PRO A 326 19.11 4.70 -7.05
C PRO A 326 20.33 4.05 -6.38
N THR A 327 20.38 4.06 -5.04
CA THR A 327 21.36 3.33 -4.22
C THR A 327 20.73 2.07 -3.63
N THR A 328 21.53 1.04 -3.38
CA THR A 328 21.09 -0.17 -2.66
C THR A 328 20.68 0.14 -1.22
N ASN A 329 21.35 1.09 -0.57
CA ASN A 329 21.13 1.52 0.82
C ASN A 329 20.95 3.05 0.90
N GLU A 330 21.31 3.72 2.01
CA GLU A 330 21.16 5.17 2.19
C GLU A 330 22.44 5.97 1.88
N SER A 331 23.53 5.33 1.44
CA SER A 331 24.82 5.94 1.07
C SER A 331 25.25 5.55 -0.35
N TYR A 332 26.09 6.37 -1.01
CA TYR A 332 26.71 5.95 -2.27
C TYR A 332 27.99 5.15 -2.00
N GLY A 333 28.90 5.68 -1.18
CA GLY A 333 30.08 4.97 -0.70
C GLY A 333 29.73 3.92 0.37
N TYR A 334 30.63 2.95 0.55
CA TYR A 334 30.47 1.89 1.55
C TYR A 334 30.35 2.43 2.98
N SER A 335 29.34 1.95 3.72
CA SER A 335 29.17 2.20 5.15
C SER A 335 28.92 0.87 5.87
N LYS A 336 29.77 0.53 6.84
CA LYS A 336 29.59 -0.67 7.67
C LYS A 336 28.42 -0.57 8.65
N TYR A 337 27.84 0.63 8.78
CA TYR A 337 26.73 0.93 9.69
C TYR A 337 25.38 1.10 8.97
N ASP A 338 25.34 0.88 7.66
CA ASP A 338 24.13 1.00 6.86
C ASP A 338 23.53 -0.37 6.54
N ASP A 339 22.45 -0.70 7.25
CA ASP A 339 21.70 -1.95 7.09
C ASP A 339 20.38 -1.75 6.32
N SER A 340 20.18 -0.59 5.69
CA SER A 340 18.94 -0.21 5.00
C SER A 340 18.78 -0.79 3.58
N HIS A 341 19.53 -1.85 3.26
CA HIS A 341 19.59 -2.41 1.91
C HIS A 341 18.19 -2.80 1.40
N LYS A 342 17.82 -2.27 0.25
CA LYS A 342 16.52 -2.49 -0.40
C LYS A 342 16.51 -3.87 -1.08
N PRO A 343 15.38 -4.59 -1.10
CA PRO A 343 15.32 -5.92 -1.74
C PRO A 343 15.45 -5.83 -3.26
N ALA A 344 15.92 -6.89 -3.92
CA ALA A 344 16.02 -6.96 -5.39
C ALA A 344 14.69 -6.61 -6.10
N ALA A 345 13.55 -7.01 -5.51
CA ALA A 345 12.21 -6.69 -6.00
C ALA A 345 11.99 -5.19 -6.23
N PHE A 346 12.53 -4.34 -5.34
CA PHE A 346 12.44 -2.89 -5.46
C PHE A 346 13.08 -2.40 -6.77
N PHE A 347 14.30 -2.85 -7.07
CA PHE A 347 15.04 -2.44 -8.27
C PHE A 347 14.46 -3.03 -9.56
N ILE A 348 13.96 -4.27 -9.52
CA ILE A 348 13.27 -4.88 -10.66
C ILE A 348 12.03 -4.06 -11.06
N GLN A 349 11.23 -3.63 -10.08
CA GLN A 349 10.06 -2.79 -10.32
C GLN A 349 10.44 -1.38 -10.75
N LEU A 350 11.46 -0.78 -10.09
CA LEU A 350 11.95 0.55 -10.42
C LEU A 350 12.49 0.61 -11.86
N LEU A 351 13.17 -0.45 -12.33
CA LEU A 351 13.67 -0.57 -13.70
C LEU A 351 12.51 -0.58 -14.71
N ALA A 352 11.49 -1.40 -14.48
CA ALA A 352 10.29 -1.41 -15.32
C ALA A 352 9.58 -0.05 -15.31
N LYS A 353 9.49 0.63 -14.17
CA LYS A 353 8.93 1.99 -14.06
C LYS A 353 9.73 3.01 -14.88
N ALA A 354 11.06 2.99 -14.80
CA ALA A 354 11.91 3.91 -15.56
C ALA A 354 11.72 3.69 -17.08
N VAL A 355 11.82 2.44 -17.55
CA VAL A 355 11.65 2.09 -18.97
C VAL A 355 10.25 2.44 -19.47
N SER A 356 9.20 2.22 -18.67
CA SER A 356 7.82 2.59 -19.01
C SER A 356 7.60 4.10 -19.19
N ARG A 357 8.54 4.91 -18.69
CA ARG A 357 8.56 6.38 -18.77
C ARG A 357 9.70 6.90 -19.66
N GLY A 358 10.35 6.02 -20.43
CA GLY A 358 11.43 6.38 -21.36
C GLY A 358 12.79 6.63 -20.72
N GLY A 359 12.96 6.38 -19.41
CA GLY A 359 14.22 6.59 -18.70
C GLY A 359 15.08 5.33 -18.56
N ASN A 360 16.33 5.55 -18.13
CA ASN A 360 17.28 4.51 -17.73
C ASN A 360 17.51 4.50 -16.22
N LEU A 361 18.06 3.40 -15.70
CA LEU A 361 18.56 3.29 -14.33
C LEU A 361 20.07 3.07 -14.31
N LEU A 362 20.76 3.87 -13.50
CA LEU A 362 22.17 3.71 -13.14
C LEU A 362 22.26 3.44 -11.63
N MET A 363 22.20 2.16 -11.26
CA MET A 363 22.06 1.73 -9.87
C MET A 363 23.42 1.63 -9.18
N ASN A 364 23.55 2.28 -8.01
CA ASN A 364 24.81 2.37 -7.28
C ASN A 364 25.08 1.17 -6.37
N ILE A 365 26.35 0.77 -6.35
CA ILE A 365 27.00 -0.13 -5.39
C ILE A 365 28.17 0.61 -4.73
N GLY A 366 28.38 0.40 -3.43
CA GLY A 366 29.51 0.93 -2.68
C GLY A 366 30.45 -0.19 -2.20
N PRO A 367 31.49 -0.57 -2.96
CA PRO A 367 32.43 -1.60 -2.56
C PRO A 367 33.25 -1.21 -1.32
N ARG A 368 33.68 -2.22 -0.56
CA ARG A 368 34.47 -2.06 0.67
C ARG A 368 35.89 -1.60 0.34
N GLY A 369 36.58 -1.03 1.35
CA GLY A 369 37.96 -0.56 1.18
C GLY A 369 39.00 -1.64 0.89
N ASP A 370 38.67 -2.92 1.11
CA ASP A 370 39.53 -4.07 0.74
C ASP A 370 39.41 -4.46 -0.75
N GLY A 371 38.45 -3.87 -1.49
CA GLY A 371 38.21 -4.14 -2.91
C GLY A 371 37.12 -5.18 -3.21
N GLU A 372 36.44 -5.73 -2.20
CA GLU A 372 35.28 -6.59 -2.41
C GLU A 372 33.96 -5.82 -2.42
N MET A 373 33.00 -6.28 -3.20
CA MET A 373 31.59 -5.84 -3.08
C MET A 373 30.99 -6.40 -1.79
N ASP A 374 30.12 -5.65 -1.12
CA ASP A 374 29.37 -6.17 0.03
C ASP A 374 28.51 -7.36 -0.41
N VAL A 375 28.46 -8.42 0.41
CA VAL A 375 27.62 -9.59 0.16
C VAL A 375 26.14 -9.22 0.03
N LYS A 376 25.69 -8.16 0.70
CA LYS A 376 24.32 -7.63 0.58
C LYS A 376 24.06 -7.09 -0.83
N ASP A 377 24.99 -6.34 -1.39
CA ASP A 377 24.91 -5.83 -2.76
C ASP A 377 24.97 -6.95 -3.79
N VAL A 378 25.87 -7.92 -3.61
CA VAL A 378 25.98 -9.10 -4.49
C VAL A 378 24.67 -9.91 -4.48
N THR A 379 24.03 -10.04 -3.31
CA THR A 379 22.73 -10.73 -3.18
C THR A 379 21.64 -10.00 -3.97
N ILE A 380 21.60 -8.67 -3.93
CA ILE A 380 20.67 -7.85 -4.72
C ILE A 380 20.93 -8.04 -6.22
N LEU A 381 22.19 -7.93 -6.66
CA LEU A 381 22.59 -8.11 -8.06
C LEU A 381 22.20 -9.49 -8.59
N LYS A 382 22.42 -10.54 -7.80
CA LYS A 382 22.02 -11.90 -8.16
C LYS A 382 20.50 -12.03 -8.33
N GLY A 383 19.72 -11.51 -7.39
CA GLY A 383 18.25 -11.53 -7.48
C GLY A 383 17.72 -10.78 -8.71
N ILE A 384 18.33 -9.64 -9.06
CA ILE A 384 18.00 -8.92 -10.31
C ILE A 384 18.40 -9.76 -11.53
N GLY A 385 19.59 -10.35 -11.54
CA GLY A 385 20.09 -11.18 -12.63
C GLY A 385 19.21 -12.40 -12.92
N GLU A 386 18.74 -13.08 -11.88
CA GLU A 386 17.81 -14.21 -11.99
C GLU A 386 16.49 -13.82 -12.67
N TRP A 387 15.98 -12.61 -12.37
CA TRP A 387 14.79 -12.07 -13.02
C TRP A 387 15.07 -11.65 -14.47
N VAL A 388 16.16 -10.91 -14.71
CA VAL A 388 16.53 -10.41 -16.04
C VAL A 388 16.79 -11.56 -17.01
N ALA A 389 17.45 -12.64 -16.56
CA ALA A 389 17.72 -13.82 -17.39
C ALA A 389 16.47 -14.36 -18.09
N LYS A 390 15.31 -14.27 -17.41
CA LYS A 390 14.01 -14.74 -17.90
C LYS A 390 13.18 -13.66 -18.60
N ASN A 391 13.40 -12.39 -18.28
CA ASN A 391 12.50 -11.29 -18.67
C ASN A 391 13.14 -10.18 -19.52
N LYS A 392 14.44 -10.24 -19.83
CA LYS A 392 15.19 -9.18 -20.53
C LYS A 392 14.53 -8.58 -21.78
N ALA A 393 13.74 -9.38 -22.51
CA ALA A 393 13.03 -8.93 -23.71
C ALA A 393 11.97 -7.83 -23.47
N SER A 394 11.52 -7.64 -22.22
CA SER A 394 10.58 -6.57 -21.84
C SER A 394 11.27 -5.31 -21.29
N ILE A 395 12.60 -5.30 -21.22
CA ILE A 395 13.39 -4.18 -20.70
C ILE A 395 14.31 -3.60 -21.77
N TYR A 396 15.09 -4.43 -22.46
CA TYR A 396 16.09 -3.91 -23.42
C TYR A 396 15.50 -3.77 -24.82
N ASP A 397 15.91 -2.70 -25.51
CA ASP A 397 15.43 -2.38 -26.86
C ASP A 397 13.87 -2.32 -26.93
N VAL A 398 13.27 -1.78 -25.86
CA VAL A 398 11.85 -1.44 -25.76
C VAL A 398 11.69 0.00 -25.30
N GLY A 399 10.51 0.57 -25.54
CA GLY A 399 10.15 1.93 -25.14
C GLY A 399 8.88 1.99 -24.28
N PRO A 400 8.44 3.20 -23.92
CA PRO A 400 7.17 3.41 -23.25
C PRO A 400 6.01 2.94 -24.15
N SER A 401 5.00 2.35 -23.51
CA SER A 401 3.73 1.98 -24.16
C SER A 401 2.79 3.19 -24.18
N SER A 402 1.88 3.24 -25.15
CA SER A 402 0.80 4.25 -25.17
C SER A 402 -0.35 3.95 -24.18
N LEU A 403 -0.29 2.80 -23.49
CA LEU A 403 -1.28 2.42 -22.51
C LEU A 403 -1.06 3.16 -21.19
N PRO A 404 -2.09 3.80 -20.61
CA PRO A 404 -1.98 4.42 -19.28
C PRO A 404 -1.63 3.41 -18.19
N LEU A 405 -1.12 3.94 -17.06
CA LEU A 405 -0.82 3.16 -15.86
C LEU A 405 -2.00 2.28 -15.43
N GLN A 406 -1.73 1.04 -15.05
CA GLN A 406 -2.74 0.09 -14.61
C GLN A 406 -2.68 -0.08 -13.08
N SER A 407 -3.72 -0.64 -12.48
CA SER A 407 -3.76 -0.90 -11.03
C SER A 407 -2.67 -1.87 -10.55
N TRP A 408 -2.29 -2.81 -11.41
CA TRP A 408 -1.38 -3.89 -11.07
C TRP A 408 0.09 -3.60 -11.39
N GLY A 409 0.41 -2.52 -12.13
CA GLY A 409 1.78 -2.20 -12.54
C GLY A 409 1.89 -1.31 -13.77
N VAL A 410 2.95 -1.51 -14.56
CA VAL A 410 3.31 -0.66 -15.71
C VAL A 410 3.40 -1.47 -17.01
N THR A 411 3.51 -0.77 -18.15
CA THR A 411 3.68 -1.42 -19.45
C THR A 411 4.84 -0.85 -20.25
N THR A 412 5.51 -1.72 -21.00
CA THR A 412 6.52 -1.34 -22.00
C THR A 412 6.12 -1.91 -23.35
N GLN A 413 6.70 -1.40 -24.44
CA GLN A 413 6.29 -1.77 -25.79
C GLN A 413 7.48 -1.93 -26.73
N LYS A 414 7.39 -2.94 -27.59
CA LYS A 414 8.23 -3.09 -28.78
C LYS A 414 7.37 -3.48 -29.97
N ASN A 415 7.30 -2.62 -30.98
CA ASN A 415 6.46 -2.84 -32.17
C ASN A 415 5.00 -3.12 -31.77
N ASN A 416 4.48 -4.31 -32.12
CA ASN A 416 3.12 -4.77 -31.82
C ASN A 416 3.07 -5.67 -30.57
N LEU A 417 4.13 -5.72 -29.77
CA LEU A 417 4.17 -6.42 -28.50
C LEU A 417 4.07 -5.41 -27.36
N VAL A 418 3.08 -5.62 -26.49
CA VAL A 418 2.95 -4.89 -25.22
C VAL A 418 3.32 -5.83 -24.08
N TYR A 419 4.27 -5.44 -23.24
CA TYR A 419 4.69 -6.18 -22.07
C TYR A 419 3.99 -5.61 -20.84
N LEU A 420 3.26 -6.45 -20.13
CA LEU A 420 2.58 -6.13 -18.88
C LEU A 420 3.51 -6.52 -17.72
N HIS A 421 4.05 -5.54 -17.01
CA HIS A 421 4.85 -5.76 -15.79
C HIS A 421 3.94 -5.76 -14.56
N VAL A 422 3.58 -6.95 -14.10
CA VAL A 422 2.58 -7.17 -13.04
C VAL A 422 3.26 -7.24 -11.69
N PHE A 423 3.15 -6.16 -10.91
CA PHE A 423 3.69 -6.04 -9.56
C PHE A 423 2.68 -6.54 -8.51
N ASN A 424 1.39 -6.27 -8.72
CA ASN A 424 0.31 -6.73 -7.84
C ASN A 424 -0.48 -7.81 -8.57
N TRP A 425 -0.26 -9.07 -8.19
CA TRP A 425 -0.95 -10.20 -8.79
C TRP A 425 -2.40 -10.31 -8.28
N PRO A 426 -3.40 -10.48 -9.16
CA PRO A 426 -4.80 -10.56 -8.75
C PRO A 426 -5.10 -11.90 -8.06
N SER A 427 -5.65 -11.86 -6.84
CA SER A 427 -5.93 -13.07 -6.04
C SER A 427 -7.09 -13.92 -6.57
N ASP A 428 -7.97 -13.32 -7.38
CA ASP A 428 -9.09 -14.02 -8.04
C ASP A 428 -8.71 -14.63 -9.40
N GLY A 429 -7.43 -14.54 -9.80
CA GLY A 429 -6.93 -15.04 -11.08
C GLY A 429 -7.38 -14.23 -12.30
N ARG A 430 -7.93 -13.02 -12.11
CA ARG A 430 -8.40 -12.15 -13.21
C ARG A 430 -7.57 -10.88 -13.28
N LEU A 431 -6.60 -10.83 -14.19
CA LEU A 431 -5.86 -9.59 -14.46
C LEU A 431 -6.71 -8.68 -15.36
N GLN A 432 -7.28 -7.63 -14.77
CA GLN A 432 -8.07 -6.65 -15.49
C GLN A 432 -7.18 -5.62 -16.19
N LEU A 433 -7.36 -5.52 -17.51
CA LEU A 433 -6.66 -4.61 -18.41
C LEU A 433 -7.67 -3.65 -19.04
N GLY A 434 -7.46 -2.35 -18.87
CA GLY A 434 -8.30 -1.32 -19.50
C GLY A 434 -7.50 -0.36 -20.37
N GLY A 435 -8.19 0.27 -21.32
CA GLY A 435 -7.63 1.28 -22.21
C GLY A 435 -6.97 0.74 -23.49
N LEU A 436 -6.84 -0.58 -23.67
CA LEU A 436 -6.39 -1.15 -24.94
C LEU A 436 -7.58 -1.37 -25.88
N LEU A 437 -7.59 -0.70 -27.03
CA LEU A 437 -8.69 -0.75 -28.00
C LEU A 437 -8.49 -1.83 -29.08
N ASN A 438 -7.28 -2.36 -29.24
CA ASN A 438 -7.02 -3.42 -30.20
C ASN A 438 -7.62 -4.75 -29.73
N LYS A 439 -7.93 -5.59 -30.70
CA LYS A 439 -8.09 -7.03 -30.43
C LYS A 439 -6.73 -7.64 -30.09
N ILE A 440 -6.66 -8.33 -28.95
CA ILE A 440 -5.49 -9.11 -28.57
C ILE A 440 -5.49 -10.41 -29.38
N ASP A 441 -4.41 -10.68 -30.10
CA ASP A 441 -4.25 -11.92 -30.87
C ASP A 441 -3.84 -13.08 -29.96
N LYS A 442 -2.89 -12.82 -29.05
CA LYS A 442 -2.42 -13.78 -28.07
C LYS A 442 -1.91 -13.08 -26.81
N ALA A 443 -2.24 -13.63 -25.64
CA ALA A 443 -1.61 -13.28 -24.37
C ALA A 443 -0.87 -14.51 -23.82
N TYR A 444 0.35 -14.34 -23.29
CA TYR A 444 1.13 -15.46 -22.71
C TYR A 444 2.14 -14.95 -21.67
N LEU A 445 2.55 -15.81 -20.75
CA LEU A 445 3.64 -15.51 -19.80
C LEU A 445 4.97 -15.46 -20.57
N LEU A 446 5.75 -14.40 -20.40
CA LEU A 446 7.05 -14.26 -21.09
C LEU A 446 8.01 -15.41 -20.72
N THR A 447 7.92 -15.88 -19.47
CA THR A 447 8.75 -16.94 -18.91
C THR A 447 8.30 -18.35 -19.29
N ASP A 448 7.13 -18.51 -19.90
CA ASP A 448 6.68 -19.81 -20.40
C ASP A 448 7.36 -20.13 -21.74
N PRO A 449 8.25 -21.14 -21.80
CA PRO A 449 8.94 -21.50 -23.05
C PRO A 449 7.99 -21.96 -24.15
N ALA A 450 6.86 -22.58 -23.79
CA ALA A 450 5.83 -23.00 -24.75
C ALA A 450 4.92 -21.84 -25.19
N LYS A 451 4.99 -20.69 -24.50
CA LYS A 451 4.17 -19.50 -24.72
C LYS A 451 2.69 -19.88 -24.85
N GLN A 452 2.19 -20.71 -23.94
CA GLN A 452 0.80 -21.17 -23.97
C GLN A 452 -0.13 -19.96 -23.88
N PRO A 453 -1.20 -19.93 -24.70
CA PRO A 453 -2.13 -18.81 -24.68
C PRO A 453 -2.89 -18.79 -23.35
N LEU A 454 -2.83 -17.66 -22.66
CA LEU A 454 -3.72 -17.35 -21.55
C LEU A 454 -5.12 -17.08 -22.11
N ARG A 455 -6.14 -17.53 -21.37
CA ARG A 455 -7.53 -17.27 -21.74
C ARG A 455 -7.86 -15.80 -21.57
N ILE A 456 -8.46 -15.21 -22.60
CA ILE A 456 -8.84 -13.80 -22.64
C ILE A 456 -10.37 -13.71 -22.66
N ILE A 457 -10.92 -12.84 -21.81
CA ILE A 457 -12.35 -12.51 -21.77
C ILE A 457 -12.47 -11.01 -22.05
N THR A 458 -12.87 -10.66 -23.27
CA THR A 458 -13.03 -9.27 -23.70
C THR A 458 -14.41 -8.75 -23.32
N GLY A 459 -14.44 -7.64 -22.58
CA GLY A 459 -15.64 -6.85 -22.30
C GLY A 459 -15.64 -5.52 -23.03
N ASN A 460 -16.67 -4.70 -22.80
CA ASN A 460 -16.87 -3.43 -23.52
C ASN A 460 -15.81 -2.34 -23.18
N ARG A 461 -15.34 -2.29 -21.91
CA ARG A 461 -14.39 -1.27 -21.42
C ARG A 461 -13.11 -1.85 -20.78
N MET A 462 -13.05 -3.18 -20.67
CA MET A 462 -11.99 -3.90 -19.97
C MET A 462 -11.88 -5.31 -20.52
N THR A 463 -10.66 -5.82 -20.54
CA THR A 463 -10.34 -7.20 -20.87
C THR A 463 -9.82 -7.89 -19.62
N SER A 464 -10.37 -9.05 -19.28
CA SER A 464 -9.83 -9.92 -18.23
C SER A 464 -8.91 -10.96 -18.87
N ILE A 465 -7.65 -10.99 -18.45
CA ILE A 465 -6.71 -12.06 -18.78
C ILE A 465 -6.74 -13.03 -17.60
N MET A 466 -7.11 -14.28 -17.86
CA MET A 466 -7.09 -15.32 -16.84
C MET A 466 -5.65 -15.74 -16.57
N VAL A 467 -5.22 -15.59 -15.32
CA VAL A 467 -3.86 -15.87 -14.89
C VAL A 467 -3.83 -16.99 -13.85
N PRO A 468 -2.69 -17.69 -13.68
CA PRO A 468 -2.54 -18.69 -12.63
C PRO A 468 -2.85 -18.14 -11.22
N PRO A 469 -3.34 -18.97 -10.27
CA PRO A 469 -3.65 -18.53 -8.91
C PRO A 469 -2.45 -17.93 -8.15
N GLN A 470 -1.24 -18.39 -8.46
CA GLN A 470 0.01 -17.87 -7.91
C GLN A 470 0.79 -17.13 -8.99
N ALA A 471 1.40 -16.01 -8.61
CA ALA A 471 2.31 -15.30 -9.50
C ALA A 471 3.51 -16.20 -9.83
N PRO A 472 3.86 -16.38 -11.12
CA PRO A 472 5.12 -17.03 -11.52
C PRO A 472 6.36 -16.36 -10.90
N ASP A 473 6.30 -15.05 -10.73
CA ASP A 473 7.31 -14.25 -10.04
C ASP A 473 6.62 -13.12 -9.25
N THR A 474 6.80 -13.10 -7.93
CA THR A 474 6.16 -12.14 -7.02
C THR A 474 6.81 -10.76 -7.02
N SER A 475 8.01 -10.62 -7.61
CA SER A 475 8.69 -9.33 -7.74
C SER A 475 8.15 -8.57 -8.95
N ASN A 476 8.02 -9.25 -10.10
CA ASN A 476 7.45 -8.71 -11.33
C ASN A 476 7.17 -9.84 -12.34
N THR A 477 5.92 -10.25 -12.51
CA THR A 477 5.58 -11.20 -13.59
C THR A 477 5.33 -10.45 -14.90
N VAL A 478 5.92 -10.93 -16.01
CA VAL A 478 5.73 -10.32 -17.33
C VAL A 478 4.77 -11.14 -18.19
N ILE A 479 3.67 -10.53 -18.61
CA ILE A 479 2.75 -11.08 -19.63
C ILE A 479 2.95 -10.33 -20.94
N VAL A 480 3.05 -11.05 -22.05
CA VAL A 480 3.15 -10.46 -23.39
C VAL A 480 1.77 -10.45 -24.04
N LEU A 481 1.38 -9.30 -24.58
CA LEU A 481 0.25 -9.16 -25.50
C LEU A 481 0.80 -9.02 -26.92
N ALA A 482 0.52 -10.00 -27.77
CA ALA A 482 0.77 -9.93 -29.20
C ALA A 482 -0.45 -9.32 -29.89
N LEU A 483 -0.22 -8.21 -30.62
CA LEU A 483 -1.23 -7.52 -31.40
C LEU A 483 -0.93 -7.67 -32.91
N LYS A 484 -1.98 -7.60 -33.74
CA LYS A 484 -1.83 -7.61 -35.20
C LYS A 484 -1.33 -6.28 -35.78
N GLU A 485 -1.59 -5.21 -35.05
CA GLU A 485 -1.26 -3.83 -35.42
C GLU A 485 -0.70 -3.09 -34.22
N LYS A 486 -0.19 -1.87 -34.45
CA LYS A 486 0.29 -1.03 -33.36
C LYS A 486 -0.82 -0.76 -32.33
N PRO A 487 -0.49 -0.68 -31.02
CA PRO A 487 -1.46 -0.35 -29.99
C PRO A 487 -2.24 0.93 -30.27
N LYS A 488 -3.56 0.87 -30.14
CA LYS A 488 -4.52 1.95 -30.11
C LYS A 488 -5.08 1.96 -28.70
N THR A 489 -4.95 3.09 -28.01
CA THR A 489 -5.29 3.18 -26.59
C THR A 489 -6.23 4.35 -26.29
N ASP A 490 -7.07 4.17 -25.27
CA ASP A 490 -7.73 5.25 -24.55
C ASP A 490 -6.71 5.87 -23.58
N SER A 491 -6.65 7.20 -23.51
CA SER A 491 -5.74 7.93 -22.63
C SER A 491 -6.24 7.99 -21.18
N VAL A 492 -7.51 7.68 -20.94
CA VAL A 492 -8.08 7.64 -19.59
C VAL A 492 -7.55 6.42 -18.84
N ARG A 493 -7.00 6.65 -17.64
CA ARG A 493 -6.47 5.60 -16.76
C ARG A 493 -7.53 4.55 -16.43
N PHE A 494 -7.12 3.30 -16.25
CA PHE A 494 -8.01 2.24 -15.77
C PHE A 494 -7.79 1.95 -14.28
N VAL A 495 -8.87 1.78 -13.52
CA VAL A 495 -8.88 1.28 -12.14
C VAL A 495 -9.53 -0.11 -12.17
N ALA A 496 -8.84 -1.12 -11.64
CA ALA A 496 -9.35 -2.47 -11.51
C ALA A 496 -10.29 -2.59 -10.30
N SER A 497 -11.37 -3.35 -10.43
CA SER A 497 -12.33 -3.61 -9.34
C SER A 497 -11.84 -4.63 -8.32
N ASN A 498 -10.74 -5.33 -8.60
CA ASN A 498 -10.22 -6.44 -7.79
C ASN A 498 -8.78 -6.24 -7.30
N THR A 499 -8.10 -5.17 -7.73
CA THR A 499 -6.71 -4.86 -7.36
C THR A 499 -6.60 -3.43 -6.84
N ALA A 500 -5.88 -3.23 -5.73
CA ALA A 500 -5.65 -1.90 -5.17
C ALA A 500 -4.94 -1.01 -6.19
N THR A 501 -5.38 0.25 -6.31
CA THR A 501 -4.82 1.21 -7.25
C THR A 501 -4.19 2.38 -6.52
N ARG A 502 -2.93 2.68 -6.82
CA ARG A 502 -2.23 3.89 -6.36
C ARG A 502 -2.37 5.01 -7.40
N LEU A 503 -3.10 6.06 -7.06
CA LEU A 503 -3.17 7.31 -7.82
C LEU A 503 -2.10 8.26 -7.28
N LEU A 504 -0.90 8.21 -7.85
CA LEU A 504 0.22 9.03 -7.41
C LEU A 504 -0.03 10.51 -7.76
N ALA A 505 0.44 11.41 -6.90
CA ALA A 505 0.41 12.85 -7.16
C ALA A 505 1.23 13.23 -8.41
N PHE A 506 2.30 12.48 -8.69
CA PHE A 506 3.10 12.62 -9.91
C PHE A 506 2.35 12.31 -11.21
N ASP A 507 1.24 11.56 -11.13
CA ASP A 507 0.41 11.18 -12.30
C ASP A 507 -0.89 12.01 -12.36
N ALA A 508 -1.00 13.05 -11.54
CA ALA A 508 -2.22 13.82 -11.38
C ALA A 508 -2.31 15.01 -12.35
N ILE A 509 -3.54 15.44 -12.63
CA ILE A 509 -3.83 16.71 -13.27
C ILE A 509 -3.77 17.80 -12.20
N LEU A 510 -2.79 18.68 -12.29
CA LEU A 510 -2.60 19.81 -11.38
C LEU A 510 -3.34 21.04 -11.91
N LYS A 511 -4.34 21.55 -11.18
CA LYS A 511 -5.11 22.74 -11.53
C LYS A 511 -4.77 23.90 -10.60
N GLY A 512 -4.39 25.03 -11.19
CA GLY A 512 -3.86 26.19 -10.47
C GLY A 512 -2.35 26.36 -10.70
N LYS A 513 -1.81 27.50 -10.27
CA LYS A 513 -0.38 27.84 -10.40
C LYS A 513 0.36 27.59 -9.09
N GLY A 514 1.67 27.41 -9.16
CA GLY A 514 2.54 27.36 -7.97
C GLY A 514 2.78 25.97 -7.38
N PHE A 515 2.28 24.91 -8.02
CA PHE A 515 2.66 23.54 -7.67
C PHE A 515 4.10 23.22 -8.09
N GLY A 516 4.74 22.34 -7.35
CA GLY A 516 5.99 21.68 -7.73
C GLY A 516 5.96 20.20 -7.40
N PHE A 517 7.01 19.50 -7.81
CA PHE A 517 7.23 18.09 -7.51
C PHE A 517 8.37 17.96 -6.50
N GLY A 518 8.22 17.05 -5.55
CA GLY A 518 9.33 16.59 -4.74
C GLY A 518 10.33 15.78 -5.57
N ASP A 519 11.42 15.35 -4.93
CA ASP A 519 12.56 14.70 -5.59
C ASP A 519 12.30 13.24 -6.01
N GLY A 520 11.21 12.62 -5.56
CA GLY A 520 10.87 11.23 -5.89
C GLY A 520 11.47 10.18 -4.94
N LYS A 521 12.21 10.57 -3.89
CA LYS A 521 12.66 9.64 -2.83
C LYS A 521 11.46 9.03 -2.09
N ALA A 522 11.71 8.04 -1.23
CA ALA A 522 10.67 7.33 -0.48
C ALA A 522 9.70 8.24 0.32
N SER A 523 10.13 9.44 0.73
CA SER A 523 9.30 10.46 1.36
C SER A 523 9.13 11.73 0.50
N GLY A 524 9.72 11.75 -0.70
CA GLY A 524 9.82 12.90 -1.59
C GLY A 524 9.01 12.78 -2.87
N TYR A 525 8.18 11.77 -3.04
CA TYR A 525 7.36 11.58 -4.25
C TYR A 525 6.04 12.39 -4.25
N TYR A 526 6.04 13.55 -3.61
CA TYR A 526 4.84 14.37 -3.39
C TYR A 526 4.69 15.50 -4.42
N VAL A 527 3.50 16.09 -4.47
CA VAL A 527 3.28 17.44 -5.00
C VAL A 527 3.28 18.44 -3.85
N ASP A 528 4.04 19.53 -3.99
CA ASP A 528 4.16 20.63 -3.03
C ASP A 528 3.61 21.94 -3.61
N GLY A 529 3.66 23.01 -2.82
CA GLY A 529 3.23 24.35 -3.24
C GLY A 529 1.72 24.53 -3.16
N TRP A 530 1.04 23.77 -2.30
CA TRP A 530 -0.41 23.84 -2.14
C TRP A 530 -0.81 24.99 -1.19
N LYS A 531 -0.76 26.23 -1.70
CA LYS A 531 -0.81 27.50 -0.95
C LYS A 531 -2.07 28.34 -1.18
N SER A 532 -2.99 27.88 -2.04
CA SER A 532 -4.20 28.65 -2.40
C SER A 532 -5.44 27.76 -2.45
N ALA A 533 -6.58 28.28 -2.01
CA ALA A 533 -7.87 27.61 -2.08
C ALA A 533 -8.34 27.30 -3.53
N ASN A 534 -7.78 27.98 -4.54
CA ASN A 534 -8.10 27.75 -5.95
C ASN A 534 -7.30 26.59 -6.57
N GLN A 535 -6.38 25.97 -5.82
CA GLN A 535 -5.57 24.86 -6.31
C GLN A 535 -6.27 23.53 -6.07
N GLN A 536 -6.27 22.65 -7.08
CA GLN A 536 -6.88 21.33 -7.03
C GLN A 536 -5.96 20.30 -7.69
N ILE A 537 -5.92 19.09 -7.14
CA ILE A 537 -5.27 17.93 -7.74
C ILE A 537 -6.37 16.95 -8.17
N ALA A 538 -6.27 16.40 -9.37
CA ALA A 538 -7.33 15.57 -9.95
C ALA A 538 -6.81 14.34 -10.70
N TRP A 539 -7.62 13.28 -10.72
CA TRP A 539 -7.42 12.09 -11.54
C TRP A 539 -8.72 11.75 -12.26
N HIS A 540 -8.58 11.26 -13.49
CA HIS A 540 -9.68 10.74 -14.29
C HIS A 540 -9.40 9.27 -14.57
N PHE A 541 -10.41 8.43 -14.39
CA PHE A 541 -10.25 7.00 -14.63
C PHE A 541 -11.56 6.33 -15.07
N ASN A 542 -11.41 5.18 -15.73
CA ASN A 542 -12.49 4.28 -16.07
C ASN A 542 -12.47 3.05 -15.14
N LEU A 543 -13.67 2.56 -14.82
CA LEU A 543 -13.94 1.31 -14.12
C LEU A 543 -14.66 0.34 -15.07
N GLY A 544 -14.21 -0.93 -15.10
CA GLY A 544 -14.77 -1.95 -16.00
C GLY A 544 -16.04 -2.61 -15.47
N GLU A 545 -16.16 -2.72 -14.14
CA GLU A 545 -17.27 -3.38 -13.42
C GLU A 545 -17.49 -2.64 -12.10
N SER A 546 -18.74 -2.51 -11.67
CA SER A 546 -19.07 -1.81 -10.41
C SER A 546 -18.36 -2.45 -9.21
N ALA A 547 -17.84 -1.62 -8.30
CA ALA A 547 -17.12 -2.09 -7.12
C ALA A 547 -17.11 -1.07 -5.98
N ARG A 548 -16.97 -1.58 -4.76
CA ARG A 548 -16.74 -0.79 -3.56
C ARG A 548 -15.25 -0.61 -3.33
N PHE A 549 -14.82 0.63 -3.16
CA PHE A 549 -13.44 0.98 -2.84
C PHE A 549 -13.36 1.67 -1.49
N LYS A 550 -12.38 1.27 -0.70
CA LYS A 550 -11.84 2.08 0.40
C LYS A 550 -10.92 3.15 -0.16
N ILE A 551 -11.08 4.38 0.32
CA ILE A 551 -10.28 5.55 -0.08
C ILE A 551 -9.27 5.86 1.01
N VAL A 552 -7.98 5.81 0.64
CA VAL A 552 -6.86 6.16 1.54
C VAL A 552 -6.09 7.32 0.94
N VAL A 553 -5.79 8.34 1.73
CA VAL A 553 -4.96 9.48 1.33
C VAL A 553 -3.64 9.42 2.07
N LYS A 554 -2.55 9.50 1.32
CA LYS A 554 -1.19 9.53 1.87
C LYS A 554 -0.52 10.85 1.55
N TYR A 555 0.04 11.50 2.54
CA TYR A 555 0.72 12.80 2.40
C TYR A 555 1.85 12.94 3.41
N VAL A 556 2.77 13.87 3.15
CA VAL A 556 3.77 14.29 4.13
C VAL A 556 3.24 15.52 4.87
N ALA A 557 3.17 15.41 6.20
CA ALA A 557 2.99 16.52 7.11
C ALA A 557 4.36 17.11 7.49
N THR A 558 4.46 18.42 7.48
CA THR A 558 5.62 19.22 7.92
C THR A 558 5.15 20.26 8.95
N PRO A 559 6.06 20.90 9.70
CA PRO A 559 5.71 22.01 10.59
C PRO A 559 4.98 23.17 9.90
N GLU A 560 5.08 23.27 8.58
CA GLU A 560 4.54 24.30 7.70
C GLU A 560 3.19 23.94 7.09
N THR A 561 2.77 22.67 7.24
CA THR A 561 1.49 22.17 6.73
C THR A 561 0.40 22.18 7.79
N ALA A 562 -0.78 22.68 7.45
CA ALA A 562 -1.99 22.54 8.24
C ALA A 562 -3.22 22.93 7.42
N GLY A 563 -4.38 22.41 7.79
CA GLY A 563 -5.65 22.80 7.18
C GLY A 563 -6.66 21.67 7.12
N ALA A 564 -7.71 21.91 6.34
CA ALA A 564 -8.74 20.93 6.00
C ALA A 564 -8.86 20.82 4.49
N TYR A 565 -9.23 19.65 4.00
CA TYR A 565 -9.34 19.34 2.58
C TYR A 565 -10.60 18.53 2.31
N GLN A 566 -11.09 18.64 1.07
CA GLN A 566 -12.18 17.84 0.56
C GLN A 566 -11.67 17.01 -0.62
N LEU A 567 -11.87 15.71 -0.52
CA LEU A 567 -11.80 14.80 -1.66
C LEU A 567 -13.22 14.62 -2.21
N GLN A 568 -13.39 14.89 -3.49
CA GLN A 568 -14.63 14.66 -4.22
C GLN A 568 -14.41 13.56 -5.25
N LEU A 569 -15.19 12.49 -5.14
CA LEU A 569 -15.24 11.38 -6.08
C LEU A 569 -16.63 11.33 -6.68
N ASP A 570 -16.74 11.80 -7.93
CA ASP A 570 -17.99 12.14 -8.60
C ASP A 570 -18.89 13.06 -7.74
N GLN A 571 -20.02 12.55 -7.25
CA GLN A 571 -20.95 13.28 -6.39
C GLN A 571 -20.64 13.11 -4.89
N ASN A 572 -19.81 12.12 -4.52
CA ASN A 572 -19.48 11.83 -3.13
C ASN A 572 -18.36 12.75 -2.64
N LYS A 573 -18.49 13.24 -1.40
CA LYS A 573 -17.54 14.15 -0.77
C LYS A 573 -17.05 13.57 0.54
N TYR A 574 -15.74 13.64 0.73
CA TYR A 574 -15.03 13.18 1.91
C TYR A 574 -14.16 14.32 2.41
N GLU A 575 -14.22 14.61 3.71
CA GLU A 575 -13.45 15.70 4.30
C GLU A 575 -12.40 15.14 5.24
N GLY A 576 -11.22 15.74 5.20
CA GLY A 576 -10.11 15.37 6.07
C GLY A 576 -9.45 16.62 6.66
N LYS A 577 -8.80 16.43 7.80
CA LYS A 577 -7.92 17.43 8.41
C LYS A 577 -6.48 16.95 8.33
N VAL A 578 -5.58 17.87 8.01
CA VAL A 578 -4.14 17.60 7.99
C VAL A 578 -3.68 17.45 9.43
N GLN A 579 -3.08 16.30 9.75
CA GLN A 579 -2.53 16.04 11.08
C GLN A 579 -1.25 16.84 11.26
N ALA A 580 -1.25 17.74 12.25
CA ALA A 580 -0.10 18.59 12.53
C ALA A 580 1.09 17.77 13.04
N THR A 581 2.29 18.23 12.70
CA THR A 581 3.54 17.76 13.30
C THR A 581 4.33 18.96 13.83
N GLU A 582 5.01 18.79 14.96
CA GLU A 582 5.81 19.84 15.58
C GLU A 582 7.27 19.87 15.07
N LYS A 583 7.79 18.71 14.63
CA LYS A 583 9.17 18.59 14.12
C LYS A 583 9.26 17.56 12.99
N GLY A 584 9.99 17.91 11.94
CA GLY A 584 10.34 17.01 10.85
C GLY A 584 9.17 16.65 9.92
N ASN A 585 9.50 15.87 8.90
CA ASN A 585 8.56 15.41 7.88
C ASN A 585 8.01 14.04 8.30
N VAL A 586 6.69 13.93 8.45
CA VAL A 586 6.02 12.69 8.86
C VAL A 586 5.05 12.25 7.77
N ILE A 587 5.16 11.00 7.33
CA ILE A 587 4.20 10.42 6.39
C ILE A 587 2.91 10.07 7.15
N GLN A 588 1.81 10.65 6.71
CA GLN A 588 0.46 10.37 7.20
C GLN A 588 -0.28 9.48 6.21
N THR A 589 -1.03 8.51 6.71
CA THR A 589 -1.91 7.63 5.93
C THR A 589 -3.30 7.68 6.55
N ILE A 590 -4.24 8.32 5.87
CA ILE A 590 -5.57 8.60 6.38
C ILE A 590 -6.60 7.84 5.56
N GLU A 591 -7.40 7.04 6.24
CA GLU A 591 -8.59 6.43 5.67
C GLU A 591 -9.75 7.44 5.72
N LEU A 592 -10.33 7.75 4.56
CA LEU A 592 -11.43 8.73 4.46
C LEU A 592 -12.82 8.10 4.44
N GLY A 593 -12.89 6.79 4.18
CA GLY A 593 -14.13 6.02 4.07
C GLY A 593 -14.20 5.20 2.78
N THR A 594 -15.40 4.76 2.41
CA THR A 594 -15.66 3.95 1.20
C THR A 594 -16.52 4.66 0.16
N ALA A 595 -16.39 4.23 -1.09
CA ALA A 595 -17.18 4.66 -2.24
C ALA A 595 -17.64 3.46 -3.06
N ASP A 596 -18.95 3.38 -3.34
CA ASP A 596 -19.51 2.48 -4.35
C ASP A 596 -19.45 3.15 -5.71
N LEU A 597 -18.65 2.60 -6.63
CA LEU A 597 -18.50 3.11 -7.98
C LEU A 597 -19.16 2.15 -8.96
N ILE A 598 -19.96 2.69 -9.89
CA ILE A 598 -20.53 1.92 -11.00
C ILE A 598 -19.51 1.75 -12.12
N ALA A 599 -19.69 0.79 -13.04
CA ALA A 599 -18.86 0.75 -14.24
C ALA A 599 -19.01 2.04 -15.08
N GLY A 600 -17.89 2.64 -15.51
CA GLY A 600 -17.93 3.90 -16.25
C GLY A 600 -16.73 4.80 -16.04
N TYR A 601 -16.89 6.05 -16.46
CA TYR A 601 -15.91 7.11 -16.25
C TYR A 601 -16.14 7.77 -14.89
N HIS A 602 -15.06 8.07 -14.17
CA HIS A 602 -15.08 8.71 -12.87
C HIS A 602 -14.05 9.83 -12.78
N GLN A 603 -14.36 10.80 -11.94
CA GLN A 603 -13.44 11.89 -11.60
C GLN A 603 -13.22 11.94 -10.09
N LEU A 604 -11.95 11.85 -9.69
CA LEU A 604 -11.51 12.11 -8.34
C LEU A 604 -10.78 13.43 -8.29
N THR A 605 -11.13 14.29 -7.33
CA THR A 605 -10.43 15.54 -7.07
C THR A 605 -10.19 15.73 -5.59
N ILE A 606 -9.13 16.45 -5.25
CA ILE A 606 -8.85 16.88 -3.88
C ILE A 606 -8.52 18.38 -3.90
N ALA A 607 -9.13 19.13 -2.98
CA ALA A 607 -8.99 20.58 -2.90
C ALA A 607 -8.96 21.06 -1.43
N PRO A 608 -8.32 22.20 -1.13
CA PRO A 608 -8.38 22.82 0.20
C PRO A 608 -9.80 23.27 0.56
N LEU A 609 -10.24 22.95 1.77
CA LEU A 609 -11.38 23.62 2.42
C LEU A 609 -10.91 24.81 3.24
N ALA A 610 -9.77 24.67 3.91
CA ALA A 610 -9.14 25.73 4.69
C ALA A 610 -7.62 25.52 4.70
N LEU A 611 -6.87 26.62 4.60
CA LEU A 611 -5.42 26.63 4.81
C LEU A 611 -5.16 27.07 6.26
N GLY A 612 -4.45 26.24 7.02
CA GLY A 612 -4.10 26.54 8.41
C GLY A 612 -2.71 27.15 8.60
N LYS A 613 -1.81 26.97 7.62
CA LYS A 613 -0.42 27.45 7.61
C LYS A 613 0.01 27.79 6.17
N SER A 614 1.33 27.80 5.90
CA SER A 614 1.90 28.20 4.61
C SER A 614 1.66 27.21 3.46
N GLU A 615 1.31 25.96 3.77
CA GLU A 615 0.96 24.92 2.81
C GLU A 615 -0.17 24.04 3.39
N LEU A 616 -1.03 23.47 2.55
CA LEU A 616 -2.05 22.53 3.01
C LEU A 616 -1.39 21.22 3.48
N MET A 617 -0.75 20.50 2.55
CA MET A 617 -0.04 19.24 2.74
C MET A 617 0.87 18.99 1.54
N ARG A 618 1.81 18.05 1.66
CA ARG A 618 2.58 17.52 0.53
C ARG A 618 1.99 16.17 0.10
N LEU A 619 1.11 16.18 -0.87
CA LEU A 619 0.31 14.99 -1.24
C LEU A 619 1.17 13.96 -1.98
N LEU A 620 1.21 12.71 -1.49
CA LEU A 620 1.94 11.61 -2.11
C LEU A 620 1.05 10.82 -3.08
N GLU A 621 -0.11 10.36 -2.61
CA GLU A 621 -1.03 9.54 -3.39
C GLU A 621 -2.43 9.45 -2.76
N VAL A 622 -3.41 9.07 -3.59
CA VAL A 622 -4.70 8.54 -3.16
C VAL A 622 -4.77 7.08 -3.57
N GLN A 623 -5.15 6.18 -2.66
CA GLN A 623 -5.35 4.76 -2.96
C GLN A 623 -6.83 4.44 -3.01
N LEU A 624 -7.22 3.69 -4.04
CA LEU A 624 -8.51 3.03 -4.14
C LEU A 624 -8.29 1.53 -3.89
N VAL A 625 -8.70 1.05 -2.73
CA VAL A 625 -8.51 -0.35 -2.30
C VAL A 625 -9.84 -1.08 -2.43
N PRO A 626 -10.00 -2.01 -3.38
CA PRO A 626 -11.26 -2.71 -3.57
C PRO A 626 -11.58 -3.56 -2.34
N GLN A 627 -12.81 -3.44 -1.85
CA GLN A 627 -13.34 -4.29 -0.78
C GLN A 627 -13.80 -5.60 -1.41
N ASN A 628 -12.84 -6.51 -1.62
CA ASN A 628 -13.09 -7.76 -2.32
C ASN A 628 -13.73 -8.79 -1.38
N LEU A 629 -15.06 -8.80 -1.34
CA LEU A 629 -15.84 -9.79 -0.61
C LEU A 629 -15.44 -11.23 -0.96
N ALA A 630 -15.06 -11.50 -2.22
CA ALA A 630 -14.60 -12.84 -2.61
C ALA A 630 -13.27 -13.21 -1.95
N ALA A 631 -12.36 -12.26 -1.72
CA ALA A 631 -11.12 -12.51 -1.00
C ALA A 631 -11.39 -12.82 0.49
N ILE A 632 -12.32 -12.08 1.12
CA ILE A 632 -12.75 -12.34 2.51
C ILE A 632 -13.32 -13.75 2.62
N PHE A 633 -14.22 -14.14 1.72
CA PHE A 633 -14.78 -15.49 1.71
C PHE A 633 -13.75 -16.56 1.33
N THR A 634 -12.77 -16.25 0.48
CA THR A 634 -11.65 -17.17 0.20
C THR A 634 -10.82 -17.45 1.46
N ASN A 635 -10.56 -16.43 2.29
CA ASN A 635 -9.94 -16.63 3.60
C ASN A 635 -10.84 -17.46 4.52
N ALA A 636 -12.12 -17.12 4.61
CA ALA A 636 -13.09 -17.87 5.43
C ALA A 636 -13.20 -19.35 5.03
N GLU A 637 -13.11 -19.65 3.74
CA GLU A 637 -13.02 -21.01 3.21
C GLU A 637 -11.72 -21.71 3.67
N ALA A 638 -10.56 -21.07 3.52
CA ALA A 638 -9.28 -21.63 3.98
C ALA A 638 -9.30 -21.92 5.49
N GLN A 639 -9.78 -20.97 6.28
CA GLN A 639 -9.95 -21.10 7.72
C GLN A 639 -10.91 -22.23 8.09
N SER A 640 -12.04 -22.34 7.41
CA SER A 640 -13.01 -23.41 7.71
C SER A 640 -12.50 -24.80 7.32
N ARG A 641 -11.68 -24.92 6.25
CA ARG A 641 -11.00 -26.19 5.94
C ARG A 641 -10.01 -26.57 7.05
N LEU A 642 -9.21 -25.61 7.53
CA LEU A 642 -8.31 -25.84 8.66
C LEU A 642 -9.08 -26.19 9.94
N MET A 643 -10.16 -25.47 10.26
CA MET A 643 -10.98 -25.72 11.43
C MET A 643 -11.54 -27.16 11.43
N ILE A 644 -12.04 -27.65 10.30
CA ILE A 644 -12.51 -29.05 10.18
C ILE A 644 -11.37 -30.04 10.50
N GLN A 645 -10.15 -29.77 10.01
CA GLN A 645 -8.98 -30.61 10.32
C GLN A 645 -8.60 -30.54 11.79
N GLU A 646 -8.59 -29.35 12.40
CA GLU A 646 -8.24 -29.18 13.81
C GLU A 646 -9.32 -29.76 14.75
N ILE A 647 -10.60 -29.69 14.39
CA ILE A 647 -11.69 -30.39 15.09
C ILE A 647 -11.43 -31.90 15.06
N ALA A 648 -11.12 -32.47 13.89
CA ALA A 648 -10.85 -33.91 13.80
C ALA A 648 -9.68 -34.34 14.69
N LYS A 649 -8.62 -33.52 14.77
CA LYS A 649 -7.47 -33.75 15.67
C LYS A 649 -7.87 -33.62 17.15
N ALA A 650 -8.53 -32.53 17.53
CA ALA A 650 -8.92 -32.26 18.92
C ALA A 650 -10.00 -33.23 19.44
N ASN A 651 -10.78 -33.82 18.53
CA ASN A 651 -11.84 -34.78 18.83
C ASN A 651 -11.35 -36.24 18.95
N ALA A 652 -10.06 -36.53 18.73
CA ALA A 652 -9.54 -37.89 18.79
C ALA A 652 -9.86 -38.56 20.14
N GLY A 653 -10.82 -39.51 20.12
CA GLY A 653 -11.30 -40.24 21.29
C GLY A 653 -12.36 -39.55 22.15
N LYS A 654 -12.99 -38.44 21.70
CA LYS A 654 -13.97 -37.67 22.48
C LYS A 654 -15.29 -37.40 21.74
N PRO A 655 -16.00 -38.44 21.23
CA PRO A 655 -17.10 -38.29 20.26
C PRO A 655 -18.25 -37.37 20.71
N ASP A 656 -18.38 -37.09 22.01
CA ASP A 656 -19.37 -36.16 22.55
C ASP A 656 -19.07 -34.68 22.24
N LEU A 657 -17.86 -34.32 21.83
CA LEU A 657 -17.45 -32.95 21.48
C LEU A 657 -17.65 -32.73 19.97
N VAL A 658 -18.52 -31.77 19.61
CA VAL A 658 -19.05 -31.66 18.24
C VAL A 658 -18.77 -30.32 17.56
N SER A 659 -18.42 -29.28 18.32
CA SER A 659 -18.24 -27.92 17.79
C SER A 659 -17.03 -27.23 18.41
N PRO A 660 -16.26 -26.44 17.65
CA PRO A 660 -15.25 -25.54 18.20
C PRO A 660 -15.92 -24.40 18.95
N ARG A 661 -15.25 -23.87 19.97
CA ARG A 661 -15.70 -22.70 20.74
C ARG A 661 -14.67 -21.57 20.71
N THR A 662 -13.43 -21.86 21.10
CA THR A 662 -12.35 -20.88 21.27
C THR A 662 -10.98 -21.56 21.28
N LEU A 663 -9.91 -20.78 21.56
CA LEU A 663 -8.61 -21.30 21.95
C LEU A 663 -8.37 -21.15 23.46
N GLU A 664 -7.91 -22.22 24.10
CA GLU A 664 -7.39 -22.20 25.47
C GLU A 664 -5.91 -22.58 25.43
N HIS A 665 -5.04 -21.67 25.89
CA HIS A 665 -3.58 -21.85 25.86
C HIS A 665 -3.06 -22.23 24.45
N GLY A 666 -3.63 -21.62 23.41
CA GLY A 666 -3.30 -21.88 22.00
C GLY A 666 -3.90 -23.17 21.40
N ASN A 667 -4.61 -23.98 22.20
CA ASN A 667 -5.22 -25.23 21.75
C ASN A 667 -6.71 -25.06 21.47
N LEU A 668 -7.21 -25.78 20.45
CA LEU A 668 -8.62 -25.74 20.09
C LEU A 668 -9.50 -26.36 21.18
N LYS A 669 -10.39 -25.56 21.76
CA LYS A 669 -11.40 -26.02 22.72
C LYS A 669 -12.67 -26.40 21.98
N LEU A 670 -13.01 -27.69 22.05
CA LEU A 670 -14.29 -28.22 21.56
C LEU A 670 -15.33 -28.28 22.67
N VAL A 671 -16.60 -28.24 22.29
CA VAL A 671 -17.75 -28.37 23.20
C VAL A 671 -18.72 -29.44 22.72
N ALA A 672 -19.45 -30.01 23.67
CA ALA A 672 -20.57 -30.90 23.37
C ALA A 672 -21.76 -30.14 22.80
N SER A 673 -22.67 -30.84 22.12
CA SER A 673 -23.87 -30.25 21.51
C SER A 673 -24.72 -29.46 22.51
N ARG A 674 -24.72 -29.86 23.79
CA ARG A 674 -25.48 -29.18 24.86
C ARG A 674 -24.95 -27.81 25.25
N ASP A 675 -23.72 -27.46 24.86
CA ASP A 675 -23.16 -26.12 25.10
C ASP A 675 -23.87 -25.09 24.22
N TRP A 676 -24.06 -23.86 24.70
CA TRP A 676 -24.79 -22.82 23.98
C TRP A 676 -24.09 -22.38 22.69
N THR A 677 -22.78 -22.59 22.57
CA THR A 677 -21.98 -22.23 21.39
C THR A 677 -22.00 -23.26 20.26
N SER A 678 -22.68 -24.40 20.43
CA SER A 678 -22.56 -25.55 19.54
C SER A 678 -23.17 -25.35 18.14
N GLY A 679 -24.13 -24.43 18.00
CA GLY A 679 -24.84 -24.19 16.74
C GLY A 679 -24.17 -23.20 15.78
N PHE A 680 -23.16 -22.46 16.22
CA PHE A 680 -22.56 -21.38 15.41
C PHE A 680 -21.67 -21.91 14.30
N PHE A 681 -20.81 -22.89 14.56
CA PHE A 681 -19.91 -23.45 13.54
C PHE A 681 -20.65 -24.11 12.35
N PRO A 682 -21.66 -24.98 12.54
CA PRO A 682 -22.48 -25.43 11.40
C PRO A 682 -23.15 -24.26 10.65
N GLY A 683 -23.52 -23.19 11.36
CA GLY A 683 -24.01 -21.95 10.76
C GLY A 683 -22.98 -21.25 9.85
N VAL A 684 -21.72 -21.16 10.27
CA VAL A 684 -20.60 -20.67 9.45
C VAL A 684 -20.51 -21.44 8.13
N LEU A 685 -20.59 -22.78 8.20
CA LEU A 685 -20.53 -23.64 7.01
C LEU A 685 -21.73 -23.42 6.06
N TRP A 686 -22.93 -23.17 6.61
CA TRP A 686 -24.09 -22.78 5.81
C TRP A 686 -23.91 -21.44 5.10
N PHE A 687 -23.31 -20.45 5.75
CA PHE A 687 -23.00 -19.16 5.10
C PHE A 687 -21.96 -19.31 3.99
N LEU A 688 -20.98 -20.22 4.14
CA LEU A 688 -20.05 -20.55 3.06
C LEU A 688 -20.74 -21.20 1.86
N ASP A 689 -21.68 -22.13 2.06
CA ASP A 689 -22.48 -22.68 0.95
C ASP A 689 -23.37 -21.60 0.30
N ALA A 690 -24.02 -20.76 1.11
CA ALA A 690 -24.87 -19.68 0.61
C ALA A 690 -24.09 -18.71 -0.30
N TYR A 691 -22.85 -18.38 0.07
CA TYR A 691 -21.99 -17.49 -0.73
C TYR A 691 -21.36 -18.19 -1.94
N THR A 692 -20.70 -19.33 -1.73
CA THR A 692 -19.82 -19.95 -2.74
C THR A 692 -20.53 -20.95 -3.64
N GLY A 693 -21.61 -21.55 -3.14
CA GLY A 693 -22.29 -22.68 -3.75
C GLY A 693 -21.50 -23.97 -3.92
N LYS A 694 -20.32 -24.11 -3.28
CA LYS A 694 -19.50 -25.31 -3.42
C LYS A 694 -20.08 -26.48 -2.63
N ARG A 695 -20.08 -27.65 -3.27
CA ARG A 695 -20.63 -28.89 -2.71
C ARG A 695 -19.96 -29.32 -1.39
N GLU A 696 -18.67 -29.02 -1.21
CA GLU A 696 -17.94 -29.34 0.02
C GLU A 696 -18.58 -28.66 1.25
N TRP A 697 -18.97 -27.39 1.13
CA TRP A 697 -19.56 -26.61 2.23
C TRP A 697 -20.97 -27.09 2.54
N LEU A 698 -21.77 -27.39 1.51
CA LEU A 698 -23.09 -27.99 1.70
C LEU A 698 -23.00 -29.32 2.45
N GLN A 699 -22.04 -30.18 2.11
CA GLN A 699 -21.87 -31.48 2.77
C GLN A 699 -21.40 -31.33 4.21
N ALA A 700 -20.38 -30.50 4.45
CA ALA A 700 -19.89 -30.22 5.79
C ALA A 700 -20.99 -29.59 6.67
N ALA A 701 -21.73 -28.61 6.16
CA ALA A 701 -22.82 -27.97 6.88
C ALA A 701 -23.90 -28.97 7.32
N LYS A 702 -24.32 -29.89 6.43
CA LYS A 702 -25.25 -30.97 6.78
C LYS A 702 -24.69 -31.89 7.87
N GLN A 703 -23.44 -32.31 7.75
CA GLN A 703 -22.80 -33.21 8.72
C GLN A 703 -22.72 -32.57 10.12
N PHE A 704 -22.20 -31.35 10.22
CA PHE A 704 -22.05 -30.68 11.51
C PHE A 704 -23.40 -30.25 12.10
N THR A 705 -24.41 -29.94 11.28
CA THR A 705 -25.77 -29.64 11.75
C THR A 705 -26.42 -30.88 12.40
N ALA A 706 -26.25 -32.07 11.82
CA ALA A 706 -26.83 -33.30 12.35
C ALA A 706 -26.35 -33.62 13.78
N ASN A 707 -25.11 -33.26 14.13
CA ASN A 707 -24.55 -33.46 15.47
C ASN A 707 -25.31 -32.70 16.58
N ILE A 708 -26.09 -31.68 16.22
CA ILE A 708 -26.84 -30.84 17.16
C ILE A 708 -28.28 -31.33 17.36
N GLU A 709 -28.77 -32.25 16.53
CA GLU A 709 -30.21 -32.59 16.48
C GLU A 709 -30.80 -33.01 17.83
N LYS A 710 -30.03 -33.76 18.64
CA LYS A 710 -30.48 -34.25 19.95
C LYS A 710 -30.87 -33.12 20.92
N GLU A 711 -30.39 -31.90 20.68
CA GLU A 711 -30.72 -30.74 21.50
C GLU A 711 -32.14 -30.21 21.26
N LYS A 712 -32.86 -30.64 20.22
CA LYS A 712 -34.25 -30.20 19.96
C LYS A 712 -35.22 -30.49 21.13
N THR A 713 -34.87 -31.41 22.02
CA THR A 713 -35.62 -31.76 23.23
C THR A 713 -34.95 -31.30 24.54
N ASN A 714 -33.88 -30.49 24.47
CA ASN A 714 -33.19 -29.98 25.65
C ASN A 714 -33.99 -28.87 26.37
N GLY A 715 -34.90 -29.28 27.28
CA GLY A 715 -35.75 -28.35 28.03
C GLY A 715 -35.08 -27.61 29.20
N THR A 716 -33.80 -27.85 29.48
CA THR A 716 -33.11 -27.31 30.67
C THR A 716 -32.34 -26.02 30.39
N THR A 717 -32.52 -25.41 29.22
CA THR A 717 -31.73 -24.25 28.76
C THR A 717 -32.57 -23.29 27.93
N HIS A 718 -32.26 -21.99 28.00
CA HIS A 718 -32.86 -20.98 27.14
C HIS A 718 -32.17 -20.85 25.77
N ASP A 719 -30.92 -21.31 25.67
CA ASP A 719 -30.03 -21.20 24.51
C ASP A 719 -30.40 -22.08 23.31
N MET A 720 -31.67 -22.49 23.23
CA MET A 720 -32.18 -23.36 22.17
C MET A 720 -32.08 -22.71 20.79
N GLY A 721 -32.23 -21.38 20.71
CA GLY A 721 -32.02 -20.62 19.48
C GLY A 721 -30.58 -20.66 19.02
N PHE A 722 -29.62 -20.43 19.92
CA PHE A 722 -28.19 -20.52 19.58
C PHE A 722 -27.76 -21.92 19.12
N LYS A 723 -28.26 -22.97 19.79
CA LYS A 723 -27.93 -24.36 19.42
C LYS A 723 -28.60 -24.77 18.11
N VAL A 724 -29.93 -24.65 18.05
CA VAL A 724 -30.73 -25.23 16.98
C VAL A 724 -30.98 -24.26 15.83
N TYR A 725 -31.28 -22.98 16.11
CA TYR A 725 -31.70 -22.06 15.05
C TYR A 725 -30.54 -21.52 14.22
N CYS A 726 -29.38 -21.23 14.83
CA CYS A 726 -28.17 -20.85 14.09
C CYS A 726 -27.71 -21.94 13.10
N SER A 727 -28.01 -23.21 13.39
CA SER A 727 -27.67 -24.38 12.56
C SER A 727 -28.84 -24.80 11.66
N PHE A 728 -29.85 -25.48 12.20
CA PHE A 728 -31.03 -25.97 11.46
C PHE A 728 -31.85 -24.84 10.85
N GLY A 729 -32.01 -23.70 11.54
CA GLY A 729 -32.72 -22.54 11.01
C GLY A 729 -32.05 -21.96 9.77
N THR A 730 -30.73 -21.80 9.80
CA THR A 730 -29.95 -21.37 8.62
C THR A 730 -30.02 -22.40 7.50
N GLY A 731 -29.84 -23.69 7.81
CA GLY A 731 -30.00 -24.77 6.84
C GLY A 731 -31.38 -24.80 6.19
N TYR A 732 -32.46 -24.60 6.97
CA TYR A 732 -33.83 -24.54 6.46
C TYR A 732 -34.06 -23.31 5.57
N ARG A 733 -33.52 -22.14 5.94
CA ARG A 733 -33.60 -20.92 5.11
C ARG A 733 -33.01 -21.13 3.71
N ILE A 734 -31.93 -21.91 3.60
CA ILE A 734 -31.23 -22.20 2.34
C ILE A 734 -31.90 -23.34 1.57
N THR A 735 -32.22 -24.45 2.25
CA THR A 735 -32.58 -25.72 1.58
C THR A 735 -34.08 -26.02 1.57
N LYS A 736 -34.85 -25.40 2.46
CA LYS A 736 -36.27 -25.72 2.72
C LYS A 736 -36.52 -27.19 3.08
N ASP A 737 -35.52 -27.87 3.66
CA ASP A 737 -35.61 -29.27 4.08
C ASP A 737 -36.72 -29.48 5.14
N ALA A 738 -37.64 -30.41 4.86
CA ALA A 738 -38.78 -30.70 5.73
C ALA A 738 -38.35 -31.25 7.10
N HIS A 739 -37.25 -32.01 7.19
CA HIS A 739 -36.73 -32.52 8.45
C HIS A 739 -36.26 -31.38 9.36
N TYR A 740 -35.58 -30.38 8.78
CA TYR A 740 -35.14 -29.22 9.56
C TYR A 740 -36.31 -28.41 10.11
N LYS A 741 -37.41 -28.29 9.34
CA LYS A 741 -38.66 -27.69 9.83
C LYS A 741 -39.17 -28.42 11.08
N GLU A 742 -39.20 -29.75 11.08
CA GLU A 742 -39.65 -30.54 12.24
C GLU A 742 -38.77 -30.32 13.47
N VAL A 743 -37.45 -30.29 13.28
CA VAL A 743 -36.47 -30.01 14.34
C VAL A 743 -36.68 -28.61 14.94
N ILE A 744 -36.88 -27.59 14.10
CA ILE A 744 -37.13 -26.21 14.53
C ILE A 744 -38.43 -26.12 15.34
N VAL A 745 -39.52 -26.71 14.86
CA VAL A 745 -40.82 -26.69 15.56
C VAL A 745 -40.73 -27.41 16.90
N GLN A 746 -40.07 -28.57 16.95
CA GLN A 746 -39.88 -29.30 18.21
C GLN A 746 -39.03 -28.49 19.20
N ALA A 747 -37.94 -27.89 18.75
CA ALA A 747 -37.08 -27.06 19.59
C ALA A 747 -37.81 -25.82 20.12
N ALA A 748 -38.64 -25.17 19.30
CA ALA A 748 -39.46 -24.03 19.73
C ALA A 748 -40.46 -24.43 20.83
N ARG A 749 -41.16 -25.56 20.66
CA ARG A 749 -42.04 -26.12 21.69
C ARG A 749 -41.30 -26.47 22.97
N THR A 750 -40.09 -27.02 22.86
CA THR A 750 -39.24 -27.34 24.00
C THR A 750 -38.84 -26.07 24.76
N LEU A 751 -38.38 -25.03 24.07
CA LEU A 751 -38.03 -23.73 24.68
C LEU A 751 -39.22 -23.08 25.39
N ALA A 752 -40.40 -23.12 24.75
CA ALA A 752 -41.62 -22.55 25.29
C ALA A 752 -42.04 -23.11 26.66
N ARG A 753 -41.63 -24.35 27.02
CA ARG A 753 -41.88 -24.95 28.35
C ARG A 753 -41.20 -24.20 29.49
N ARG A 754 -40.20 -23.36 29.18
CA ARG A 754 -39.50 -22.53 30.16
C ARG A 754 -40.20 -21.20 30.43
N PHE A 755 -41.31 -20.93 29.74
CA PHE A 755 -42.10 -19.72 29.93
C PHE A 755 -42.89 -19.80 31.23
N ASN A 756 -42.84 -18.73 32.01
CA ASN A 756 -43.69 -18.56 33.17
C ASN A 756 -44.66 -17.39 32.91
N ALA A 757 -45.96 -17.69 32.90
CA ALA A 757 -47.00 -16.72 32.56
C ALA A 757 -47.09 -15.55 33.56
N THR A 758 -46.77 -15.77 34.85
CA THR A 758 -46.78 -14.73 35.88
C THR A 758 -45.69 -13.70 35.66
N THR A 759 -44.47 -14.15 35.38
CA THR A 759 -43.35 -13.25 35.05
C THR A 759 -43.43 -12.73 33.62
N GLY A 760 -44.12 -13.44 32.73
CA GLY A 760 -44.14 -13.16 31.29
C GLY A 760 -42.79 -13.41 30.62
N THR A 761 -41.93 -14.28 31.15
CA THR A 761 -40.57 -14.50 30.63
C THR A 761 -40.17 -15.97 30.55
N LEU A 762 -39.14 -16.27 29.75
CA LEU A 762 -38.46 -17.56 29.66
C LEU A 762 -37.31 -17.60 30.68
N ARG A 763 -37.23 -18.64 31.51
CA ARG A 763 -36.13 -18.77 32.49
C ARG A 763 -34.79 -19.08 31.81
N SER A 764 -33.74 -18.32 32.14
CA SER A 764 -32.40 -18.51 31.57
C SER A 764 -31.67 -19.73 32.13
N TRP A 765 -31.48 -19.79 33.44
CA TRP A 765 -30.64 -20.81 34.09
C TRP A 765 -31.40 -21.63 35.13
N ASP A 766 -30.92 -22.87 35.33
CA ASP A 766 -31.44 -23.80 36.35
C ASP A 766 -30.50 -23.94 37.57
N HIS A 767 -29.28 -23.39 37.46
CA HIS A 767 -28.22 -23.41 38.47
C HIS A 767 -28.18 -22.12 39.31
N SER A 768 -27.28 -22.08 40.30
CA SER A 768 -27.04 -20.90 41.16
C SER A 768 -28.31 -20.37 41.83
N ARG A 769 -29.16 -21.28 42.35
CA ARG A 769 -30.43 -20.95 43.01
C ARG A 769 -30.26 -20.19 44.33
N ASP A 770 -29.06 -20.26 44.91
CA ASP A 770 -28.62 -19.41 46.01
C ASP A 770 -28.50 -17.93 45.59
N LYS A 771 -28.22 -17.69 44.30
CA LYS A 771 -28.07 -16.34 43.73
C LYS A 771 -29.35 -15.84 43.07
N TRP A 772 -30.10 -16.67 42.36
CA TRP A 772 -31.27 -16.23 41.59
C TRP A 772 -32.45 -17.21 41.70
N GLY A 773 -33.66 -16.69 41.81
CA GLY A 773 -34.88 -17.51 41.83
C GLY A 773 -35.39 -17.84 40.43
N PHE A 774 -35.58 -16.80 39.61
CA PHE A 774 -36.01 -16.88 38.21
C PHE A 774 -35.19 -15.89 37.37
N PRO A 775 -33.91 -16.21 37.09
CA PRO A 775 -33.04 -15.31 36.33
C PRO A 775 -33.45 -15.27 34.86
N VAL A 776 -33.47 -14.06 34.31
CA VAL A 776 -33.68 -13.77 32.90
C VAL A 776 -32.53 -12.89 32.41
N ILE A 777 -31.83 -13.33 31.38
CA ILE A 777 -30.73 -12.58 30.77
C ILE A 777 -31.09 -11.98 29.43
N ILE A 778 -30.41 -10.90 29.04
CA ILE A 778 -30.67 -10.20 27.78
C ILE A 778 -30.48 -11.10 26.55
N ASP A 779 -29.61 -12.11 26.64
CA ASP A 779 -29.33 -13.11 25.61
C ASP A 779 -30.57 -13.92 25.21
N ASN A 780 -31.57 -14.02 26.09
CA ASN A 780 -32.85 -14.65 25.76
C ASN A 780 -33.52 -14.00 24.54
N MET A 781 -33.27 -12.71 24.29
CA MET A 781 -33.80 -11.99 23.12
C MET A 781 -33.38 -12.66 21.80
N MET A 782 -32.18 -13.22 21.74
CA MET A 782 -31.66 -13.93 20.56
C MET A 782 -32.39 -15.25 20.31
N ASN A 783 -32.88 -15.88 21.38
CA ASN A 783 -33.55 -17.17 21.32
C ASN A 783 -35.03 -17.06 20.91
N LEU A 784 -35.58 -15.85 20.90
CA LEU A 784 -36.96 -15.60 20.47
C LEU A 784 -37.16 -15.84 18.96
N GLU A 785 -36.10 -15.73 18.15
CA GLU A 785 -36.17 -15.99 16.71
C GLU A 785 -36.64 -17.42 16.41
N LEU A 786 -36.20 -18.39 17.22
CA LEU A 786 -36.66 -19.78 17.15
C LEU A 786 -38.17 -19.89 17.42
N LEU A 787 -38.71 -19.13 18.39
CA LEU A 787 -40.14 -19.17 18.73
C LEU A 787 -40.99 -18.52 17.63
N PHE A 788 -40.55 -17.38 17.10
CA PHE A 788 -41.24 -16.73 15.98
C PHE A 788 -41.27 -17.63 14.75
N GLU A 789 -40.14 -18.23 14.39
CA GLU A 789 -40.11 -19.13 13.23
C GLU A 789 -40.90 -20.43 13.50
N GLY A 790 -40.79 -21.00 14.70
CA GLY A 790 -41.61 -22.14 15.12
C GLY A 790 -43.11 -21.86 15.01
N ALA A 791 -43.55 -20.65 15.38
CA ALA A 791 -44.94 -20.21 15.23
C ALA A 791 -45.37 -20.18 13.76
N LYS A 792 -44.56 -19.57 12.87
CA LYS A 792 -44.86 -19.53 11.41
C LYS A 792 -44.93 -20.92 10.80
N LEU A 793 -44.01 -21.81 11.17
CA LEU A 793 -43.87 -23.13 10.56
C LEU A 793 -44.92 -24.12 11.02
N SER A 794 -45.41 -23.99 12.26
CA SER A 794 -46.38 -24.91 12.86
C SER A 794 -47.82 -24.38 12.90
N GLY A 795 -48.02 -23.05 12.79
CA GLY A 795 -49.30 -22.40 13.06
C GLY A 795 -49.63 -22.25 14.56
N ASP A 796 -48.73 -22.68 15.47
CA ASP A 796 -48.94 -22.58 16.91
C ASP A 796 -48.74 -21.13 17.39
N THR A 797 -49.84 -20.40 17.51
CA THR A 797 -49.83 -18.99 17.93
C THR A 797 -49.37 -18.80 19.39
N SER A 798 -49.32 -19.85 20.22
CA SER A 798 -48.82 -19.74 21.59
C SER A 798 -47.33 -19.37 21.62
N LEU A 799 -46.54 -19.92 20.67
CA LEU A 799 -45.11 -19.63 20.53
C LEU A 799 -44.86 -18.14 20.25
N TYR A 800 -45.67 -17.55 19.36
CA TYR A 800 -45.63 -16.11 19.05
C TYR A 800 -45.98 -15.26 20.28
N ARG A 801 -47.06 -15.62 21.00
CA ARG A 801 -47.49 -14.89 22.20
C ARG A 801 -46.43 -14.94 23.31
N ILE A 802 -45.78 -16.08 23.50
CA ILE A 802 -44.67 -16.26 24.45
C ILE A 802 -43.50 -15.35 24.09
N ALA A 803 -43.10 -15.32 22.81
CA ALA A 803 -42.01 -14.48 22.36
C ALA A 803 -42.30 -12.98 22.56
N VAL A 804 -43.51 -12.54 22.20
CA VAL A 804 -43.97 -11.16 22.40
C VAL A 804 -44.06 -10.80 23.89
N ALA A 805 -44.60 -11.69 24.73
CA ALA A 805 -44.66 -11.47 26.18
C ALA A 805 -43.26 -11.30 26.77
N HIS A 806 -42.32 -12.16 26.38
CA HIS A 806 -40.92 -12.07 26.82
C HIS A 806 -40.27 -10.76 26.38
N ALA A 807 -40.40 -10.38 25.11
CA ALA A 807 -39.84 -9.13 24.59
C ALA A 807 -40.42 -7.90 25.31
N ASN A 808 -41.73 -7.88 25.57
CA ASN A 808 -42.39 -6.77 26.28
C ASN A 808 -41.93 -6.66 27.73
N THR A 809 -41.82 -7.78 28.45
CA THR A 809 -41.35 -7.78 29.84
C THR A 809 -39.88 -7.38 29.93
N THR A 810 -39.06 -7.85 28.99
CA THR A 810 -37.64 -7.49 28.89
C THR A 810 -37.49 -5.99 28.61
N MET A 811 -38.25 -5.44 27.67
CA MET A 811 -38.22 -4.00 27.35
C MET A 811 -38.55 -3.14 28.57
N LYS A 812 -39.51 -3.58 29.39
CA LYS A 812 -39.94 -2.87 30.60
C LYS A 812 -38.89 -2.89 31.71
N ASN A 813 -38.12 -3.98 31.84
CA ASN A 813 -37.37 -4.25 33.07
C ASN A 813 -35.85 -4.40 32.88
N HIS A 814 -35.35 -4.75 31.70
CA HIS A 814 -33.92 -4.97 31.47
C HIS A 814 -33.15 -3.72 31.08
N PHE A 815 -33.83 -2.60 30.80
CA PHE A 815 -33.18 -1.40 30.30
C PHE A 815 -33.17 -0.28 31.33
N ARG A 816 -32.05 0.45 31.38
CA ARG A 816 -31.88 1.69 32.12
C ARG A 816 -32.47 2.87 31.33
N PRO A 817 -32.63 4.06 31.94
CA PRO A 817 -33.17 5.24 31.23
C PRO A 817 -32.37 5.65 29.99
N ASP A 818 -31.08 5.32 29.93
CA ASP A 818 -30.20 5.59 28.78
C ASP A 818 -30.21 4.48 27.72
N TYR A 819 -31.09 3.48 27.86
CA TYR A 819 -31.20 2.29 26.99
C TYR A 819 -30.00 1.34 27.02
N SER A 820 -29.10 1.47 28.00
CA SER A 820 -28.19 0.39 28.34
C SER A 820 -28.94 -0.74 29.05
N SER A 821 -28.65 -2.00 28.70
CA SER A 821 -29.25 -3.17 29.32
C SER A 821 -28.49 -3.63 30.56
N TYR A 822 -29.23 -4.08 31.58
CA TYR A 822 -28.71 -4.99 32.61
C TYR A 822 -28.52 -6.36 31.98
N HIS A 823 -27.49 -7.09 32.41
CA HIS A 823 -27.29 -8.45 31.94
C HIS A 823 -28.37 -9.38 32.52
N VAL A 824 -28.56 -9.41 33.85
CA VAL A 824 -29.48 -10.35 34.52
C VAL A 824 -30.58 -9.59 35.29
N VAL A 825 -31.84 -9.98 35.11
CA VAL A 825 -32.97 -9.55 35.95
C VAL A 825 -33.62 -10.77 36.58
N ASP A 826 -33.76 -10.77 37.90
CA ASP A 826 -34.38 -11.85 38.66
C ASP A 826 -35.82 -11.50 39.02
N TYR A 827 -36.72 -12.48 38.90
CA TYR A 827 -38.16 -12.28 39.11
C TYR A 827 -38.72 -13.15 40.22
N ASP A 828 -39.70 -12.61 40.93
CA ASP A 828 -40.54 -13.37 41.84
C ASP A 828 -41.62 -14.11 41.02
N THR A 829 -41.64 -15.43 41.10
CA THR A 829 -42.53 -16.27 40.27
C THR A 829 -44.00 -16.23 40.71
N LEU A 830 -44.30 -15.71 41.90
CA LEU A 830 -45.66 -15.59 42.44
C LEU A 830 -46.30 -14.26 42.04
N THR A 831 -45.53 -13.18 42.02
CA THR A 831 -46.01 -11.82 41.78
C THR A 831 -45.62 -11.24 40.42
N GLY A 832 -44.62 -11.81 39.76
CA GLY A 832 -44.07 -11.31 38.50
C GLY A 832 -43.22 -10.04 38.65
N LYS A 833 -42.95 -9.59 39.88
CA LYS A 833 -42.15 -8.39 40.15
C LYS A 833 -40.66 -8.67 40.05
N VAL A 834 -39.89 -7.64 39.67
CA VAL A 834 -38.42 -7.68 39.68
C VAL A 834 -37.93 -7.72 41.13
N VAL A 835 -37.11 -8.72 41.44
CA VAL A 835 -36.43 -8.86 42.74
C VAL A 835 -35.14 -8.07 42.73
N LYS A 836 -34.31 -8.25 41.69
CA LYS A 836 -33.04 -7.54 41.54
C LYS A 836 -32.54 -7.52 40.11
N LYS A 837 -31.64 -6.58 39.83
CA LYS A 837 -30.94 -6.42 38.56
C LYS A 837 -29.44 -6.55 38.81
N THR A 838 -28.78 -7.47 38.12
CA THR A 838 -27.39 -7.86 38.39
C THR A 838 -26.63 -8.16 37.10
N THR A 839 -25.37 -8.57 37.22
CA THR A 839 -24.55 -9.06 36.11
C THR A 839 -23.91 -10.41 36.39
N HIS A 840 -23.64 -11.17 35.33
CA HIS A 840 -22.81 -12.39 35.39
C HIS A 840 -21.52 -12.29 34.57
N GLN A 841 -21.52 -11.53 33.47
CA GLN A 841 -20.39 -11.36 32.54
C GLN A 841 -19.90 -9.92 32.38
N GLY A 842 -20.70 -8.93 32.79
CA GLY A 842 -20.31 -7.52 32.73
C GLY A 842 -19.41 -7.11 33.91
N TYR A 843 -18.79 -5.94 33.79
CA TYR A 843 -17.91 -5.40 34.83
C TYR A 843 -18.62 -5.16 36.18
N ALA A 844 -19.82 -4.57 36.14
CA ALA A 844 -20.63 -4.29 37.33
C ALA A 844 -22.13 -4.44 37.00
N ASN A 845 -22.99 -4.43 38.02
CA ASN A 845 -24.44 -4.46 37.80
C ASN A 845 -24.91 -3.23 37.01
N GLU A 846 -24.25 -2.10 37.21
CA GLU A 846 -24.55 -0.81 36.60
C GLU A 846 -23.81 -0.60 35.27
N SER A 847 -22.90 -1.50 34.89
CA SER A 847 -22.14 -1.36 33.64
C SER A 847 -22.91 -1.87 32.42
N ALA A 848 -22.48 -1.41 31.25
CA ALA A 848 -22.99 -1.80 29.95
C ALA A 848 -22.02 -2.79 29.29
N TRP A 849 -22.20 -4.08 29.61
CA TRP A 849 -21.50 -5.18 28.95
C TRP A 849 -21.78 -5.18 27.45
N ALA A 850 -20.73 -5.11 26.62
CA ALA A 850 -20.88 -4.75 25.21
C ALA A 850 -21.68 -5.78 24.41
N ARG A 851 -21.42 -7.07 24.63
CA ARG A 851 -22.17 -8.14 23.94
C ARG A 851 -23.63 -8.22 24.38
N GLY A 852 -23.94 -7.89 25.63
CA GLY A 852 -25.32 -7.77 26.09
C GLY A 852 -26.09 -6.67 25.35
N GLN A 853 -25.43 -5.53 25.07
CA GLN A 853 -26.02 -4.48 24.25
C GLN A 853 -26.24 -4.93 22.81
N ALA A 854 -25.29 -5.69 22.25
CA ALA A 854 -25.38 -6.26 20.92
C ALA A 854 -26.57 -7.24 20.79
N TRP A 855 -26.78 -8.10 21.78
CA TRP A 855 -27.95 -8.99 21.86
C TRP A 855 -29.27 -8.23 21.96
N GLY A 856 -29.32 -7.16 22.75
CA GLY A 856 -30.49 -6.29 22.80
C GLY A 856 -30.79 -5.68 21.43
N LEU A 857 -29.79 -5.07 20.79
CA LEU A 857 -29.93 -4.43 19.48
C LEU A 857 -30.43 -5.41 18.41
N TYR A 858 -29.76 -6.56 18.28
CA TYR A 858 -30.15 -7.60 17.34
C TYR A 858 -31.56 -8.13 17.66
N GLY A 859 -31.80 -8.47 18.92
CA GLY A 859 -33.05 -9.05 19.38
C GLY A 859 -34.27 -8.18 19.10
N TYR A 860 -34.22 -6.87 19.39
CA TYR A 860 -35.34 -5.98 19.10
C TYR A 860 -35.50 -5.65 17.62
N THR A 861 -34.40 -5.60 16.86
CA THR A 861 -34.46 -5.50 15.40
C THR A 861 -35.21 -6.70 14.81
N MET A 862 -34.89 -7.91 15.30
CA MET A 862 -35.56 -9.15 14.94
C MET A 862 -37.03 -9.15 15.41
N CYS A 863 -37.35 -8.73 16.63
CA CYS A 863 -38.73 -8.62 17.08
C CYS A 863 -39.56 -7.67 16.20
N TYR A 864 -38.99 -6.54 15.76
CA TYR A 864 -39.67 -5.69 14.78
C TYR A 864 -39.87 -6.38 13.44
N ARG A 865 -38.86 -7.09 12.92
CA ARG A 865 -39.00 -7.88 11.69
C ARG A 865 -40.22 -8.80 11.76
N GLU A 866 -40.35 -9.52 12.87
CA GLU A 866 -41.31 -10.58 13.08
C GLU A 866 -42.74 -10.10 13.39
N THR A 867 -42.86 -8.96 14.06
CA THR A 867 -44.17 -8.48 14.56
C THR A 867 -44.66 -7.22 13.87
N LYS A 868 -43.76 -6.49 13.20
CA LYS A 868 -43.97 -5.12 12.69
C LYS A 868 -44.42 -4.11 13.76
N ASN A 869 -44.28 -4.42 15.04
CA ASN A 869 -44.65 -3.52 16.13
C ASN A 869 -43.62 -2.39 16.26
N LYS A 870 -44.04 -1.16 15.96
CA LYS A 870 -43.18 0.04 16.00
C LYS A 870 -42.46 0.23 17.35
N ALA A 871 -43.03 -0.22 18.47
CA ALA A 871 -42.35 -0.13 19.77
C ALA A 871 -40.99 -0.86 19.79
N TYR A 872 -40.86 -1.99 19.08
CA TYR A 872 -39.58 -2.69 18.97
C TYR A 872 -38.60 -1.98 18.06
N LEU A 873 -39.08 -1.35 16.98
CA LEU A 873 -38.24 -0.53 16.11
C LEU A 873 -37.67 0.67 16.89
N ASP A 874 -38.54 1.40 17.58
CA ASP A 874 -38.14 2.57 18.38
C ASP A 874 -37.14 2.15 19.46
N HIS A 875 -37.38 1.02 20.12
CA HIS A 875 -36.46 0.51 21.14
C HIS A 875 -35.10 0.09 20.55
N ALA A 876 -35.08 -0.58 19.39
CA ALA A 876 -33.83 -0.91 18.70
C ALA A 876 -33.06 0.35 18.27
N GLU A 877 -33.74 1.39 17.79
CA GLU A 877 -33.11 2.68 17.44
C GLU A 877 -32.50 3.36 18.67
N HIS A 878 -33.14 3.29 19.84
CA HIS A 878 -32.58 3.83 21.07
C HIS A 878 -31.36 3.04 21.57
N ILE A 879 -31.37 1.70 21.49
CA ILE A 879 -30.19 0.89 21.82
C ILE A 879 -29.04 1.20 20.86
N ALA A 880 -29.32 1.32 19.55
CA ALA A 880 -28.33 1.74 18.57
C ALA A 880 -27.76 3.13 18.91
N ALA A 881 -28.62 4.09 19.28
CA ALA A 881 -28.16 5.42 19.69
C ALA A 881 -27.27 5.37 20.94
N PHE A 882 -27.59 4.56 21.94
CA PHE A 882 -26.73 4.34 23.11
C PHE A 882 -25.35 3.83 22.71
N ILE A 883 -25.29 2.74 21.92
CA ILE A 883 -24.02 2.13 21.50
C ILE A 883 -23.19 3.13 20.69
N LEU A 884 -23.79 3.75 19.67
CA LEU A 884 -23.08 4.58 18.70
C LEU A 884 -22.61 5.92 19.25
N HIS A 885 -23.29 6.45 20.27
CA HIS A 885 -22.93 7.70 20.93
C HIS A 885 -22.20 7.49 22.27
N HIS A 886 -21.90 6.24 22.65
CA HIS A 886 -21.19 5.98 23.89
C HIS A 886 -19.78 6.59 23.83
N PRO A 887 -19.34 7.40 24.82
CA PRO A 887 -18.06 8.11 24.77
C PRO A 887 -16.85 7.17 24.68
N ASN A 888 -16.99 5.94 25.19
CA ASN A 888 -15.95 4.92 25.17
C ASN A 888 -16.01 3.97 23.95
N LEU A 889 -16.87 4.21 22.95
CA LEU A 889 -16.83 3.46 21.69
C LEU A 889 -15.62 3.94 20.86
N PRO A 890 -14.62 3.08 20.58
CA PRO A 890 -13.42 3.55 19.88
C PRO A 890 -13.64 3.89 18.42
N GLN A 891 -12.63 4.53 17.83
CA GLN A 891 -12.70 5.06 16.47
C GLN A 891 -12.93 3.97 15.42
N ASP A 892 -12.34 2.79 15.61
CA ASP A 892 -12.50 1.61 14.75
C ASP A 892 -13.87 0.92 14.90
N LYS A 893 -14.74 1.39 15.81
CA LYS A 893 -16.07 0.86 16.12
C LYS A 893 -16.12 -0.58 16.64
N VAL A 894 -14.98 -1.17 16.97
CA VAL A 894 -14.94 -2.41 17.76
C VAL A 894 -15.10 -2.02 19.23
N PRO A 895 -16.06 -2.52 20.01
CA PRO A 895 -16.19 -2.10 21.40
C PRO A 895 -15.14 -2.77 22.30
N TYR A 896 -14.85 -2.17 23.45
CA TYR A 896 -14.27 -2.92 24.57
C TYR A 896 -15.27 -3.96 25.06
N TRP A 897 -14.81 -4.98 25.79
CA TRP A 897 -15.71 -6.02 26.32
C TRP A 897 -16.86 -5.49 27.21
N ASP A 898 -16.64 -4.35 27.88
CA ASP A 898 -17.66 -3.59 28.61
C ASP A 898 -17.41 -2.09 28.42
N PHE A 899 -18.46 -1.33 28.14
CA PHE A 899 -18.36 0.10 27.85
C PHE A 899 -17.96 0.97 29.05
N ASN A 900 -18.10 0.45 30.27
CA ASN A 900 -17.79 1.14 31.52
C ASN A 900 -16.62 0.49 32.29
N ALA A 901 -15.85 -0.40 31.65
CA ALA A 901 -14.68 -0.98 32.29
C ALA A 901 -13.67 0.12 32.68
N PRO A 902 -13.13 0.12 33.91
CA PRO A 902 -12.34 1.23 34.45
C PRO A 902 -10.95 1.32 33.82
N GLY A 903 -10.45 0.25 33.20
CA GLY A 903 -9.12 0.23 32.58
C GLY A 903 -9.06 0.83 31.17
N ILE A 904 -10.18 1.31 30.61
CA ILE A 904 -10.22 1.90 29.26
C ILE A 904 -9.23 3.09 29.19
N PRO A 905 -8.36 3.18 28.17
CA PRO A 905 -8.38 2.42 26.89
C PRO A 905 -7.60 1.09 26.88
N ASN A 906 -7.04 0.63 28.00
CA ASN A 906 -6.22 -0.59 28.08
C ASN A 906 -7.03 -1.87 28.37
N GLU A 907 -8.33 -1.86 28.11
CA GLU A 907 -9.20 -3.02 28.28
C GLU A 907 -9.25 -3.86 26.99
N PRO A 908 -9.48 -5.18 27.08
CA PRO A 908 -9.53 -6.03 25.89
C PRO A 908 -10.77 -5.70 25.03
N ARG A 909 -10.60 -5.93 23.73
CA ARG A 909 -11.61 -5.69 22.69
C ARG A 909 -12.61 -6.85 22.63
N ASP A 910 -13.76 -6.61 22.04
CA ASP A 910 -14.72 -7.68 21.74
C ASP A 910 -15.20 -7.65 20.28
N ALA A 911 -14.43 -8.29 19.40
CA ALA A 911 -14.78 -8.46 17.98
C ALA A 911 -16.12 -9.19 17.80
N SER A 912 -16.50 -10.07 18.72
CA SER A 912 -17.80 -10.77 18.67
C SER A 912 -18.98 -9.81 18.86
N ALA A 913 -18.88 -8.88 19.80
CA ALA A 913 -19.90 -7.84 19.99
C ALA A 913 -19.99 -6.92 18.76
N ALA A 914 -18.84 -6.56 18.18
CA ALA A 914 -18.79 -5.75 16.95
C ALA A 914 -19.53 -6.44 15.79
N ALA A 915 -19.23 -7.72 15.54
CA ALA A 915 -19.85 -8.49 14.46
C ALA A 915 -21.38 -8.57 14.60
N VAL A 916 -21.88 -8.80 15.83
CA VAL A 916 -23.32 -8.81 16.13
C VAL A 916 -23.96 -7.44 15.89
N ILE A 917 -23.30 -6.36 16.35
CA ILE A 917 -23.77 -4.98 16.14
C ILE A 917 -23.86 -4.70 14.63
N ALA A 918 -22.83 -5.04 13.85
CA ALA A 918 -22.84 -4.84 12.40
C ALA A 918 -24.00 -5.60 11.72
N SER A 919 -24.19 -6.88 12.06
CA SER A 919 -25.30 -7.69 11.53
C SER A 919 -26.67 -7.08 11.82
N ALA A 920 -26.86 -6.59 13.07
CA ALA A 920 -28.09 -5.94 13.49
C ALA A 920 -28.31 -4.58 12.81
N LEU A 921 -27.26 -3.76 12.70
CA LEU A 921 -27.34 -2.44 12.05
C LEU A 921 -27.67 -2.53 10.56
N TYR A 922 -27.13 -3.51 9.83
CA TYR A 922 -27.53 -3.74 8.44
C TYR A 922 -29.02 -4.03 8.33
N GLU A 923 -29.55 -4.93 9.15
CA GLU A 923 -30.98 -5.25 9.14
C GLU A 923 -31.83 -4.05 9.58
N LEU A 924 -31.46 -3.38 10.67
CA LEU A 924 -32.18 -2.19 11.17
C LEU A 924 -32.24 -1.08 10.12
N SER A 925 -31.17 -0.92 9.33
CA SER A 925 -31.11 0.05 8.23
C SER A 925 -32.12 -0.20 7.11
N ALA A 926 -32.67 -1.41 7.02
CA ALA A 926 -33.73 -1.74 6.06
C ALA A 926 -35.12 -1.30 6.55
N TYR A 927 -35.25 -0.93 7.83
CA TYR A 927 -36.52 -0.58 8.48
C TYR A 927 -36.63 0.90 8.79
N THR A 928 -35.54 1.55 9.19
CA THR A 928 -35.53 3.00 9.46
C THR A 928 -35.43 3.81 8.17
N LYS A 929 -36.07 4.99 8.13
CA LYS A 929 -35.89 5.97 7.04
C LYS A 929 -34.87 7.05 7.40
N THR A 930 -34.79 7.39 8.68
CA THR A 930 -34.00 8.53 9.17
C THR A 930 -32.53 8.16 9.36
N ASN A 931 -32.26 7.01 9.98
CA ASN A 931 -30.91 6.61 10.37
C ASN A 931 -30.29 5.55 9.44
N ALA A 932 -30.97 5.18 8.35
CA ALA A 932 -30.53 4.10 7.46
C ALA A 932 -29.08 4.28 6.97
N LYS A 933 -28.73 5.51 6.57
CA LYS A 933 -27.37 5.83 6.10
C LYS A 933 -26.33 5.70 7.22
N ILE A 934 -26.66 6.18 8.43
CA ILE A 934 -25.77 6.14 9.60
C ILE A 934 -25.52 4.69 10.03
N TYR A 935 -26.57 3.87 10.09
CA TYR A 935 -26.46 2.47 10.48
C TYR A 935 -25.68 1.65 9.45
N ARG A 936 -25.92 1.86 8.15
CA ARG A 936 -25.12 1.21 7.09
C ARG A 936 -23.66 1.62 7.15
N ALA A 937 -23.38 2.93 7.21
CA ALA A 937 -22.01 3.43 7.27
C ALA A 937 -21.27 2.91 8.51
N THR A 938 -21.96 2.81 9.65
CA THR A 938 -21.34 2.28 10.87
C THR A 938 -21.11 0.77 10.78
N ALA A 939 -22.05 0.00 10.21
CA ALA A 939 -21.88 -1.43 9.98
C ALA A 939 -20.73 -1.70 9.00
N ASP A 940 -20.64 -0.91 7.92
CA ASP A 940 -19.53 -0.94 6.96
C ASP A 940 -18.20 -0.69 7.66
N GLN A 941 -18.11 0.36 8.50
CA GLN A 941 -16.91 0.67 9.27
C GLN A 941 -16.50 -0.47 10.21
N ILE A 942 -17.47 -1.11 10.89
CA ILE A 942 -17.17 -2.27 11.74
C ILE A 942 -16.60 -3.42 10.89
N LEU A 943 -17.21 -3.74 9.75
CA LEU A 943 -16.73 -4.82 8.89
C LEU A 943 -15.35 -4.51 8.29
N GLU A 944 -15.08 -3.26 7.95
CA GLU A 944 -13.77 -2.80 7.48
C GLU A 944 -12.70 -2.99 8.56
N SER A 945 -12.99 -2.60 9.81
CA SER A 945 -12.11 -2.85 10.95
C SER A 945 -11.87 -4.35 11.15
N LEU A 946 -12.94 -5.15 11.16
CA LEU A 946 -12.84 -6.60 11.35
C LEU A 946 -12.08 -7.29 10.22
N ALA A 947 -12.21 -6.84 8.97
CA ALA A 947 -11.48 -7.35 7.81
C ALA A 947 -9.99 -6.95 7.79
N GLY A 948 -9.60 -5.97 8.59
CA GLY A 948 -8.21 -5.53 8.71
C GLY A 948 -7.31 -6.57 9.38
N SER A 949 -6.01 -6.51 9.08
CA SER A 949 -4.99 -7.41 9.66
C SER A 949 -4.90 -7.40 11.20
N GLN A 950 -5.49 -6.40 11.86
CA GLN A 950 -5.58 -6.34 13.32
C GLN A 950 -6.60 -7.35 13.87
N TYR A 951 -7.69 -7.63 13.17
CA TYR A 951 -8.79 -8.44 13.68
C TYR A 951 -9.06 -9.70 12.86
N THR A 952 -8.51 -9.83 11.64
CA THR A 952 -8.62 -11.04 10.83
C THR A 952 -7.34 -11.88 10.93
N SER A 953 -7.51 -13.18 11.18
CA SER A 953 -6.42 -14.15 11.16
C SER A 953 -5.92 -14.40 9.73
N PRO A 954 -4.59 -14.43 9.51
CA PRO A 954 -4.01 -14.89 8.26
C PRO A 954 -4.47 -16.30 7.88
N ALA A 955 -4.61 -16.57 6.59
CA ALA A 955 -5.12 -17.85 6.10
C ALA A 955 -4.32 -19.04 6.61
N ASN A 956 -5.02 -20.06 7.10
CA ASN A 956 -4.46 -21.29 7.68
C ASN A 956 -3.69 -21.10 9.01
N GLU A 957 -3.94 -20.00 9.73
CA GLU A 957 -3.45 -19.79 11.09
C GLU A 957 -4.58 -19.90 12.11
N ASN A 958 -4.26 -19.64 13.39
CA ASN A 958 -5.22 -19.53 14.49
C ASN A 958 -6.24 -20.68 14.58
N LYS A 959 -5.82 -21.89 14.18
CA LYS A 959 -6.63 -23.11 14.20
C LYS A 959 -7.95 -23.01 13.42
N GLY A 960 -8.01 -22.14 12.42
CA GLY A 960 -9.16 -22.02 11.52
C GLY A 960 -10.23 -21.03 11.95
N PHE A 961 -9.99 -20.20 12.97
CA PHE A 961 -10.87 -19.07 13.29
C PHE A 961 -10.60 -17.89 12.35
N ILE A 962 -11.67 -17.20 11.92
CA ILE A 962 -11.56 -16.06 11.00
C ILE A 962 -11.13 -14.81 11.75
N LEU A 963 -11.81 -14.48 12.84
CA LEU A 963 -11.55 -13.28 13.64
C LEU A 963 -10.70 -13.56 14.88
N LEU A 964 -9.95 -12.54 15.28
CA LEU A 964 -9.11 -12.44 16.47
C LEU A 964 -9.80 -11.54 17.53
N HIS A 965 -9.25 -11.51 18.75
CA HIS A 965 -9.52 -10.48 19.76
C HIS A 965 -11.00 -10.32 20.20
N SER A 966 -11.64 -11.42 20.59
CA SER A 966 -12.95 -11.39 21.27
C SER A 966 -12.80 -11.61 22.78
N THR A 967 -13.78 -11.12 23.56
CA THR A 967 -13.77 -11.27 25.03
C THR A 967 -15.09 -11.86 25.54
N GLY A 968 -15.08 -13.12 25.96
CA GLY A 968 -16.23 -13.86 26.48
C GLY A 968 -16.66 -13.42 27.88
N ALA A 969 -15.89 -13.74 28.91
CA ALA A 969 -16.25 -13.45 30.31
C ALA A 969 -15.02 -13.03 31.12
N LYS A 970 -14.62 -11.76 30.98
CA LYS A 970 -13.46 -11.21 31.68
C LYS A 970 -13.52 -11.34 33.22
N PRO A 971 -14.67 -11.14 33.91
CA PRO A 971 -14.75 -11.33 35.36
C PRO A 971 -14.42 -12.76 35.82
N ALA A 972 -14.59 -13.75 34.94
CA ALA A 972 -14.24 -15.15 35.18
C ALA A 972 -12.86 -15.54 34.63
N ASN A 973 -12.10 -14.58 34.10
CA ASN A 973 -10.86 -14.80 33.35
C ASN A 973 -10.99 -15.88 32.26
N SER A 974 -12.15 -15.92 31.61
CA SER A 974 -12.48 -16.91 30.58
C SER A 974 -12.65 -16.20 29.26
N GLU A 975 -12.01 -16.73 28.21
CA GLU A 975 -12.11 -16.22 26.84
C GLU A 975 -11.72 -14.74 26.76
N VAL A 976 -10.58 -14.34 27.32
CA VAL A 976 -10.11 -12.94 27.28
C VAL A 976 -9.11 -12.79 26.13
N ASP A 977 -9.43 -11.93 25.17
CA ASP A 977 -8.60 -11.65 24.00
C ASP A 977 -8.26 -12.91 23.16
N VAL A 978 -9.29 -13.66 22.78
CA VAL A 978 -9.18 -14.92 22.03
C VAL A 978 -10.17 -14.96 20.86
N PRO A 979 -9.98 -15.84 19.86
CA PRO A 979 -11.01 -16.07 18.85
C PRO A 979 -12.25 -16.77 19.43
N LEU A 980 -13.43 -16.50 18.85
CA LEU A 980 -14.70 -17.10 19.28
C LEU A 980 -15.55 -17.50 18.06
N ASN A 981 -16.11 -18.71 18.08
CA ASN A 981 -16.83 -19.25 16.92
C ASN A 981 -18.08 -18.44 16.52
N TYR A 982 -18.72 -17.79 17.48
CA TYR A 982 -19.87 -16.93 17.24
C TYR A 982 -19.48 -15.55 16.69
N ALA A 983 -18.24 -15.09 16.91
CA ALA A 983 -17.72 -13.91 16.22
C ALA A 983 -17.69 -14.17 14.70
N ASP A 984 -17.14 -15.32 14.29
CA ASP A 984 -17.07 -15.75 12.89
C ASP A 984 -18.47 -15.90 12.27
N TYR A 985 -19.42 -16.49 13.00
CA TYR A 985 -20.80 -16.63 12.55
C TYR A 985 -21.45 -15.29 12.21
N TYR A 986 -21.43 -14.33 13.15
CA TYR A 986 -22.07 -13.03 12.93
C TYR A 986 -21.29 -12.15 11.96
N TYR A 987 -19.98 -12.35 11.83
CA TYR A 987 -19.16 -11.67 10.83
C TYR A 987 -19.55 -12.07 9.41
N LEU A 988 -19.65 -13.38 9.13
CA LEU A 988 -20.11 -13.86 7.83
C LEU A 988 -21.57 -13.49 7.55
N GLU A 989 -22.43 -13.53 8.57
CA GLU A 989 -23.81 -13.06 8.43
C GLU A 989 -23.87 -11.58 8.04
N ALA A 990 -23.12 -10.73 8.75
CA ALA A 990 -23.08 -9.29 8.48
C ALA A 990 -22.53 -9.01 7.07
N LEU A 991 -21.50 -9.72 6.62
CA LEU A 991 -20.97 -9.63 5.26
C LEU A 991 -22.03 -9.96 4.20
N LEU A 992 -22.83 -11.02 4.41
CA LEU A 992 -23.91 -11.39 3.50
C LEU A 992 -25.06 -10.37 3.52
N ARG A 993 -25.42 -9.85 4.69
CA ARG A 993 -26.45 -8.79 4.82
C ARG A 993 -26.00 -7.52 4.10
N GLY A 994 -24.75 -7.09 4.29
CA GLY A 994 -24.14 -5.96 3.61
C GLY A 994 -24.14 -6.14 2.09
N LYS A 995 -23.70 -7.30 1.60
CA LYS A 995 -23.76 -7.69 0.17
C LYS A 995 -25.18 -7.60 -0.38
N ASN A 996 -26.17 -8.17 0.31
CA ASN A 996 -27.55 -8.16 -0.15
C ASN A 996 -28.10 -6.73 -0.31
N LEU A 997 -27.82 -5.85 0.66
CA LEU A 997 -28.24 -4.45 0.59
C LEU A 997 -27.56 -3.70 -0.57
N GLN A 998 -26.28 -3.97 -0.83
CA GLN A 998 -25.56 -3.40 -1.99
C GLN A 998 -26.17 -3.87 -3.31
N GLU A 999 -26.59 -5.13 -3.40
CA GLU A 999 -27.21 -5.73 -4.58
C GLU A 999 -28.72 -5.41 -4.72
N GLY A 1000 -29.30 -4.63 -3.80
CA GLY A 1000 -30.74 -4.33 -3.80
C GLY A 1000 -31.63 -5.54 -3.48
N LYS A 1001 -31.07 -6.60 -2.88
CA LYS A 1001 -31.76 -7.82 -2.47
C LYS A 1001 -32.34 -7.68 -1.05
N PRO A 1002 -33.33 -8.50 -0.67
CA PRO A 1002 -33.78 -8.60 0.71
C PRO A 1002 -32.60 -8.89 1.66
N VAL A 1003 -32.46 -8.11 2.73
CA VAL A 1003 -31.27 -8.15 3.62
C VAL A 1003 -30.99 -9.55 4.19
N LEU A 1004 -32.03 -10.36 4.43
CA LEU A 1004 -31.93 -11.71 4.99
C LEU A 1004 -31.91 -12.84 3.93
N GLN A 1005 -31.76 -12.52 2.65
CA GLN A 1005 -31.74 -13.54 1.61
C GLN A 1005 -30.48 -14.42 1.72
N LEU A 1006 -30.68 -15.74 1.82
CA LEU A 1006 -29.62 -16.75 1.83
C LEU A 1006 -29.78 -17.82 0.74
N ALA A 1007 -30.99 -18.01 0.22
CA ALA A 1007 -31.25 -18.96 -0.86
C ALA A 1007 -30.70 -18.41 -2.19
N LYS A 1008 -30.09 -19.31 -2.97
CA LYS A 1008 -29.46 -19.05 -4.28
C LYS A 1008 -30.45 -18.56 -5.32
#